data_AF-W7UU57-F1
#
_entry.id   AF-W7UU57-F1
#
_cell.length_a   1.000
_cell.length_b   1.000
_cell.length_c   1.000
_cell.angle_alpha   90.00
_cell.angle_beta   90.00
_cell.angle_gamma   90.00
#
_symmetry.space_group_name_H-M   'P 1'
#
loop_
_entity.id
_entity.type
_entity.pdbx_description
1 polymer ?
#
loop_
_entity_poly.entity_id
_entity_poly.type
_entity_poly.pdbx_seq_one_letter_code
_entity_poly.pdbx_strand_id
1 'polypeptide(L)'
;MKNSLFKRAIATAAAVPLALTQCLTYANAVSTDFVKAPAQNVQEGESLKLENLLYIPAEETVSTWNQTLSAAIASIGAEDGEVDVAKFRDDILSKAGAYKEAAAYALDQCIIPNKVNYEITGENDVVITGKISEPDLNLKIANTPADALHRIADSYNAPALKNVDYSTVKIGGDFKITIGTSALASGKKVAVTFAYTTADGTYGIGELPAYAIKKIEEIRKIDEAAIEKEVAADKVDEAKAKYNAKIDLIIDKLKKAERAVDKTLKADKNATYSDVSGLISDTNGWLKANGINRQLPGTASEIAAKEFIVKAYDTAIKTIDSKGVVDISAADLGGFADSIKNVTFSLANGKAEGIGTFDDAEQADVKAWVEKNGYAFVDSYKKITAKVDFSGIKSVDAGSVEVEIERILVTDTTTTTQVTTTSTETTSTTSTESTSTTTEETTTTDTTSTTTETTSTSTTSETTSSTSETSSTTSETTSTSTDTTSTSTDTTSTSTETTPVVTTVFTKVYATANTENAFYLNTETEFDKAQLSNVILHTVRIEAAVKEDGTIDETTKKETEIEAKDITADVSFGSATPANTYEKTNTSFKYKVPVSANGSVLKDVDGNDFTVTVFIGVKGDINLDNMANSVDASQALAFYAKTSTQGRGVYDVQLSESNLVLTPKSVYDEFAAFLGDVHHVSGAVVDRFATKDKRLIDANDASNILAFYAKRMNSANDQMTDAEIWEDILA
;
A
#
# COMPACT_ATOMS: atom_id res chain seq x y z
N MET A 1 -16.69 -13.35 18.42
CA MET A 1 -16.61 -11.93 18.06
C MET A 1 -16.79 -11.04 19.29
N LYS A 2 -15.70 -10.53 19.88
CA LYS A 2 -15.69 -9.33 20.74
C LYS A 2 -14.84 -8.27 20.04
N ASN A 3 -15.28 -7.01 20.11
CA ASN A 3 -14.58 -5.80 19.69
C ASN A 3 -14.17 -5.73 18.18
N SER A 4 -14.79 -6.49 17.27
CA SER A 4 -14.38 -6.53 15.85
C SER A 4 -14.60 -5.24 15.06
N LEU A 5 -15.48 -4.34 15.53
CA LEU A 5 -15.76 -3.05 14.88
C LEU A 5 -15.01 -1.87 15.53
N PHE A 6 -14.66 -1.93 16.82
CA PHE A 6 -13.61 -1.05 17.36
C PHE A 6 -12.23 -1.43 16.78
N LYS A 7 -12.03 -2.71 16.41
CA LYS A 7 -10.94 -3.17 15.51
C LYS A 7 -11.09 -2.73 14.04
N ARG A 8 -12.21 -2.11 13.65
CA ARG A 8 -12.31 -1.36 12.38
C ARG A 8 -11.98 0.11 12.65
N ALA A 9 -12.58 0.76 13.66
CA ALA A 9 -12.20 2.11 14.11
C ALA A 9 -10.68 2.30 14.25
N ILE A 10 -10.01 1.38 14.94
CA ILE A 10 -8.56 1.40 15.13
C ILE A 10 -7.80 0.89 13.90
N ALA A 11 -8.40 0.10 13.01
CA ALA A 11 -7.78 -0.14 11.70
C ALA A 11 -7.88 1.11 10.79
N THR A 12 -8.90 1.96 10.96
CA THR A 12 -9.07 3.25 10.28
C THR A 12 -8.20 4.36 10.90
N ALA A 13 -7.89 4.26 12.19
CA ALA A 13 -7.01 5.21 12.89
C ALA A 13 -5.52 4.80 12.89
N ALA A 14 -5.20 3.53 12.63
CA ALA A 14 -3.83 3.00 12.70
C ALA A 14 -3.41 2.06 11.55
N ALA A 15 -4.23 1.92 10.50
CA ALA A 15 -3.67 2.19 9.18
C ALA A 15 -3.86 3.70 9.00
N VAL A 16 -2.84 4.46 9.44
CA VAL A 16 -2.93 5.92 9.64
C VAL A 16 -3.23 6.62 8.32
N PRO A 17 -2.58 6.20 7.21
CA PRO A 17 -3.22 6.03 5.93
C PRO A 17 -3.74 4.58 5.79
N LEU A 18 -5.03 4.36 5.61
CA LEU A 18 -5.56 3.03 5.18
C LEU A 18 -5.30 2.79 3.67
N ALA A 19 -4.50 3.68 3.05
CA ALA A 19 -5.03 4.70 2.14
C ALA A 19 -4.50 6.12 2.53
N LEU A 20 -3.61 6.79 1.76
CA LEU A 20 -3.48 8.28 1.70
C LEU A 20 -4.77 8.90 1.10
N THR A 21 -5.90 8.54 1.69
CA THR A 21 -7.04 8.07 0.89
C THR A 21 -6.68 7.01 -0.15
N GLN A 22 -7.62 6.68 -1.01
CA GLN A 22 -7.32 6.29 -2.37
C GLN A 22 -6.08 7.03 -2.89
N CYS A 23 -4.88 6.46 -2.75
CA CYS A 23 -3.66 7.28 -2.85
C CYS A 23 -3.61 7.96 -4.21
N LEU A 24 -4.10 7.21 -5.23
CA LEU A 24 -4.34 7.61 -6.61
C LEU A 24 -5.50 6.78 -7.24
N THR A 25 -6.71 6.71 -6.66
CA THR A 25 -7.81 6.09 -7.46
C THR A 25 -8.32 7.08 -8.48
N TYR A 26 -8.56 6.59 -9.69
CA TYR A 26 -8.51 7.42 -10.88
C TYR A 26 -9.67 7.17 -11.86
N ALA A 27 -10.27 8.25 -12.40
CA ALA A 27 -11.43 8.28 -13.30
C ALA A 27 -11.57 9.69 -13.98
N ASN A 28 -12.04 9.91 -15.24
CA ASN A 28 -12.13 11.26 -15.87
C ASN A 28 -13.17 11.55 -16.98
N ALA A 29 -13.68 12.80 -17.03
CA ALA A 29 -13.74 13.80 -18.14
C ALA A 29 -14.43 15.12 -17.60
N VAL A 30 -14.47 16.35 -18.16
CA VAL A 30 -13.71 17.30 -19.03
C VAL A 30 -14.35 18.71 -18.84
N SER A 31 -13.80 19.92 -19.04
CA SER A 31 -12.44 20.47 -19.27
C SER A 31 -12.48 22.05 -19.15
N THR A 32 -11.53 22.78 -19.79
CA THR A 32 -11.35 24.26 -19.95
C THR A 32 -10.67 25.09 -18.85
N ASP A 33 -9.64 25.82 -19.28
CA ASP A 33 -8.93 26.98 -18.71
C ASP A 33 -8.76 27.12 -17.19
N PHE A 34 -7.61 26.66 -16.65
CA PHE A 34 -6.84 27.44 -15.67
C PHE A 34 -5.31 27.21 -15.78
N VAL A 35 -4.58 28.27 -15.44
CA VAL A 35 -3.12 28.54 -15.44
C VAL A 35 -2.14 27.34 -15.36
N LYS A 36 -1.07 27.41 -16.17
CA LYS A 36 0.11 26.53 -16.09
C LYS A 36 0.82 26.61 -14.72
N ALA A 37 0.98 25.49 -14.03
CA ALA A 37 1.99 25.30 -12.99
C ALA A 37 3.13 24.41 -13.53
N PRO A 38 4.42 24.68 -13.23
CA PRO A 38 5.55 23.90 -13.72
C PRO A 38 5.81 22.67 -12.84
N ALA A 39 4.89 21.69 -12.88
CA ALA A 39 5.24 20.34 -12.43
C ALA A 39 6.32 19.74 -13.36
N GLN A 40 7.14 18.83 -12.83
CA GLN A 40 7.85 17.86 -13.69
C GLN A 40 6.79 17.16 -14.55
N ASN A 41 6.86 17.36 -15.88
CA ASN A 41 5.91 16.74 -16.79
C ASN A 41 6.15 15.22 -16.75
N VAL A 42 5.20 14.45 -16.22
CA VAL A 42 5.04 13.05 -16.61
C VAL A 42 4.86 13.08 -18.13
N GLN A 43 5.81 12.53 -18.88
CA GLN A 43 5.74 12.63 -20.34
C GLN A 43 4.58 11.77 -20.88
N GLU A 44 4.14 12.07 -22.09
CA GLU A 44 3.02 11.37 -22.72
C GLU A 44 3.38 9.90 -22.97
N GLY A 45 2.99 9.04 -22.01
CA GLY A 45 3.33 7.60 -21.98
C GLY A 45 4.17 7.15 -20.77
N GLU A 46 4.55 8.03 -19.85
CA GLU A 46 5.17 7.66 -18.57
C GLU A 46 4.11 7.38 -17.49
N SER A 47 4.44 6.50 -16.55
CA SER A 47 3.60 6.18 -15.39
C SER A 47 3.83 7.16 -14.23
N LEU A 48 2.76 7.51 -13.54
CA LEU A 48 2.79 8.41 -12.38
C LEU A 48 3.26 7.67 -11.13
N LYS A 49 4.26 8.23 -10.45
CA LYS A 49 4.92 7.67 -9.26
C LYS A 49 4.77 8.56 -8.03
N LEU A 50 5.09 8.03 -6.85
CA LEU A 50 4.74 8.65 -5.58
C LEU A 50 5.49 9.98 -5.39
N GLU A 51 6.75 10.02 -5.82
CA GLU A 51 7.58 11.21 -5.92
C GLU A 51 6.91 12.35 -6.71
N ASN A 52 6.17 12.07 -7.78
CA ASN A 52 5.47 13.09 -8.56
C ASN A 52 4.32 13.77 -7.80
N LEU A 53 3.77 13.12 -6.76
CA LEU A 53 2.77 13.71 -5.86
C LEU A 53 3.42 14.44 -4.68
N LEU A 54 4.54 13.92 -4.18
CA LEU A 54 5.26 14.52 -3.06
C LEU A 54 6.06 15.77 -3.47
N TYR A 55 6.38 15.92 -4.77
CA TYR A 55 7.08 17.07 -5.35
C TYR A 55 6.38 18.42 -5.11
N ILE A 56 7.17 19.45 -4.83
CA ILE A 56 6.75 20.86 -4.76
C ILE A 56 7.86 21.70 -5.42
N PRO A 57 7.59 22.49 -6.49
CA PRO A 57 8.59 23.39 -7.10
C PRO A 57 9.32 24.25 -6.05
N ALA A 58 10.60 24.59 -6.28
CA ALA A 58 11.43 25.27 -5.29
C ALA A 58 10.90 26.67 -4.89
N GLU A 59 10.20 27.32 -5.81
CA GLU A 59 9.51 28.59 -5.64
C GLU A 59 8.14 28.48 -4.93
N GLU A 60 7.61 27.26 -4.77
CA GLU A 60 6.30 26.98 -4.19
C GLU A 60 6.39 26.41 -2.77
N THR A 61 5.34 26.66 -1.99
CA THR A 61 5.22 26.16 -0.60
C THR A 61 4.09 25.15 -0.40
N VAL A 62 3.27 24.89 -1.42
CA VAL A 62 2.08 24.03 -1.32
C VAL A 62 2.06 23.05 -2.48
N SER A 63 1.93 21.75 -2.20
CA SER A 63 1.84 20.72 -3.24
C SER A 63 0.55 20.86 -4.05
N THR A 64 0.68 20.70 -5.37
CA THR A 64 -0.41 20.59 -6.33
C THR A 64 -0.78 19.12 -6.63
N TRP A 65 -0.43 18.17 -5.74
CA TRP A 65 -0.66 16.72 -5.94
C TRP A 65 -2.05 16.38 -6.48
N ASN A 66 -3.10 17.08 -6.02
CA ASN A 66 -4.50 16.88 -6.41
C ASN A 66 -4.79 17.26 -7.88
N GLN A 67 -3.95 18.10 -8.50
CA GLN A 67 -3.96 18.37 -9.93
C GLN A 67 -3.11 17.36 -10.71
N THR A 68 -1.99 16.89 -10.14
CA THR A 68 -1.15 15.82 -10.73
C THR A 68 -1.89 14.47 -10.79
N LEU A 69 -2.50 14.02 -9.68
CA LEU A 69 -3.93 14.24 -9.47
C LEU A 69 -4.82 14.19 -10.73
N SER A 70 -5.75 15.14 -10.81
CA SER A 70 -6.74 15.31 -11.87
C SER A 70 -6.22 15.36 -13.33
N ALA A 71 -4.92 15.29 -13.58
CA ALA A 71 -4.29 15.15 -14.90
C ALA A 71 -4.07 13.68 -15.29
N ALA A 72 -3.42 12.85 -14.46
CA ALA A 72 -3.30 11.42 -14.77
C ALA A 72 -4.62 10.66 -14.52
N ILE A 73 -5.59 11.32 -13.85
CA ILE A 73 -7.03 10.98 -13.87
C ILE A 73 -7.47 10.85 -15.36
N ALA A 74 -6.99 11.74 -16.25
CA ALA A 74 -7.50 11.97 -17.59
C ALA A 74 -6.92 11.06 -18.68
N SER A 75 -5.68 10.60 -18.53
CA SER A 75 -5.04 9.67 -19.48
C SER A 75 -5.66 8.27 -19.45
N ILE A 76 -6.36 7.88 -18.37
CA ILE A 76 -7.19 6.67 -18.37
C ILE A 76 -8.47 6.91 -19.19
N GLY A 77 -9.21 7.98 -18.91
CA GLY A 77 -10.48 8.30 -19.57
C GLY A 77 -11.63 7.34 -19.22
N ALA A 78 -12.79 7.51 -19.87
CA ALA A 78 -13.99 6.71 -19.61
C ALA A 78 -13.78 5.21 -19.95
N GLU A 79 -13.93 4.36 -18.95
CA GLU A 79 -13.73 2.91 -19.01
C GLU A 79 -14.69 2.21 -18.03
N ASP A 80 -15.20 1.03 -18.40
CA ASP A 80 -16.03 0.18 -17.53
C ASP A 80 -15.51 -1.27 -17.51
N GLY A 81 -15.90 -2.03 -16.49
CA GLY A 81 -15.47 -3.41 -16.37
C GLY A 81 -15.91 -4.11 -15.09
N GLU A 82 -15.31 -5.25 -14.80
CA GLU A 82 -15.71 -6.15 -13.71
C GLU A 82 -14.66 -6.24 -12.59
N VAL A 83 -15.09 -5.97 -11.36
CA VAL A 83 -14.31 -6.19 -10.14
C VAL A 83 -14.48 -7.65 -9.72
N ASP A 84 -13.41 -8.42 -9.86
CA ASP A 84 -13.36 -9.82 -9.41
C ASP A 84 -13.39 -9.91 -7.88
N VAL A 85 -14.60 -9.92 -7.33
CA VAL A 85 -14.85 -10.06 -5.90
C VAL A 85 -14.67 -11.49 -5.38
N ALA A 86 -14.52 -12.49 -6.26
CA ALA A 86 -14.26 -13.87 -5.85
C ALA A 86 -12.85 -14.01 -5.22
N LYS A 87 -11.88 -13.20 -5.65
CA LYS A 87 -10.56 -13.06 -4.99
C LYS A 87 -10.66 -12.82 -3.48
N PHE A 88 -11.62 -12.01 -3.02
CA PHE A 88 -11.79 -11.65 -1.60
C PHE A 88 -12.58 -12.67 -0.78
N ARG A 89 -13.10 -13.72 -1.41
CA ARG A 89 -14.00 -14.70 -0.77
C ARG A 89 -13.41 -15.29 0.51
N ASP A 90 -12.30 -16.02 0.41
CA ASP A 90 -11.74 -16.75 1.55
C ASP A 90 -11.19 -15.82 2.63
N ASP A 91 -10.78 -14.62 2.22
CA ASP A 91 -10.48 -13.49 3.08
C ASP A 91 -11.67 -13.02 3.92
N ILE A 92 -12.88 -13.04 3.39
CA ILE A 92 -14.11 -12.73 4.14
C ILE A 92 -14.51 -13.92 5.01
N LEU A 93 -14.41 -15.15 4.47
CA LEU A 93 -14.83 -16.37 5.16
C LEU A 93 -13.97 -16.72 6.38
N SER A 94 -12.66 -16.46 6.34
CA SER A 94 -11.76 -16.58 7.51
C SER A 94 -12.16 -15.63 8.65
N LYS A 95 -12.71 -14.45 8.32
CA LYS A 95 -13.11 -13.40 9.26
C LYS A 95 -14.54 -13.59 9.80
N ALA A 96 -15.36 -14.45 9.19
CA ALA A 96 -16.76 -14.72 9.55
C ALA A 96 -16.96 -15.65 10.78
N GLY A 97 -15.99 -16.51 11.08
CA GLY A 97 -16.03 -17.43 12.23
C GLY A 97 -17.25 -18.37 12.21
N ALA A 98 -18.07 -18.35 13.27
CA ALA A 98 -19.26 -19.21 13.39
C ALA A 98 -20.36 -18.98 12.33
N TYR A 99 -20.25 -17.91 11.53
CA TYR A 99 -21.17 -17.60 10.44
C TYR A 99 -20.54 -17.86 9.05
N LYS A 100 -19.44 -18.63 8.99
CA LYS A 100 -18.71 -18.92 7.74
C LYS A 100 -19.59 -19.51 6.64
N GLU A 101 -20.50 -20.43 6.98
CA GLU A 101 -21.43 -21.03 6.01
C GLU A 101 -22.41 -20.00 5.43
N ALA A 102 -23.00 -19.15 6.28
CA ALA A 102 -23.92 -18.09 5.86
C ALA A 102 -23.21 -17.00 5.03
N ALA A 103 -21.96 -16.68 5.38
CA ALA A 103 -21.12 -15.77 4.60
C ALA A 103 -20.73 -16.38 3.24
N ALA A 104 -20.46 -17.69 3.17
CA ALA A 104 -20.18 -18.38 1.92
C ALA A 104 -21.41 -18.40 1.01
N TYR A 105 -22.59 -18.75 1.54
CA TYR A 105 -23.83 -18.67 0.78
C TYR A 105 -24.11 -17.26 0.23
N ALA A 106 -24.00 -16.22 1.08
CA ALA A 106 -24.23 -14.85 0.66
C ALA A 106 -23.26 -14.37 -0.43
N LEU A 107 -21.99 -14.76 -0.37
CA LEU A 107 -21.02 -14.46 -1.43
C LEU A 107 -21.30 -15.29 -2.69
N ASP A 108 -21.28 -16.61 -2.56
CA ASP A 108 -21.25 -17.57 -3.66
C ASP A 108 -22.57 -17.65 -4.44
N GLN A 109 -23.69 -17.31 -3.82
CA GLN A 109 -25.04 -17.44 -4.40
C GLN A 109 -25.76 -16.10 -4.54
N CYS A 110 -25.56 -15.16 -3.60
CA CYS A 110 -26.27 -13.88 -3.62
C CYS A 110 -25.48 -12.72 -4.23
N ILE A 111 -24.15 -12.77 -4.33
CA ILE A 111 -23.31 -11.63 -4.80
C ILE A 111 -22.49 -12.00 -6.04
N ILE A 112 -21.55 -12.94 -5.93
CA ILE A 112 -20.61 -13.31 -7.01
C ILE A 112 -21.34 -13.64 -8.34
N PRO A 113 -22.47 -14.37 -8.37
CA PRO A 113 -23.18 -14.66 -9.62
C PRO A 113 -23.84 -13.44 -10.31
N ASN A 114 -24.04 -12.33 -9.59
CA ASN A 114 -24.57 -11.09 -10.17
C ASN A 114 -23.48 -10.21 -10.80
N LYS A 115 -22.20 -10.54 -10.58
CA LYS A 115 -21.03 -9.68 -10.81
C LYS A 115 -21.01 -8.42 -9.93
N VAL A 116 -19.86 -7.73 -9.96
CA VAL A 116 -19.65 -6.40 -9.40
C VAL A 116 -18.88 -5.62 -10.45
N ASN A 117 -19.41 -4.48 -10.88
CA ASN A 117 -18.86 -3.69 -11.97
C ASN A 117 -18.20 -2.43 -11.41
N TYR A 118 -17.26 -1.87 -12.17
CA TYR A 118 -16.82 -0.49 -11.98
C TYR A 118 -17.09 0.33 -13.25
N GLU A 119 -17.19 1.64 -13.09
CA GLU A 119 -17.32 2.65 -14.13
C GLU A 119 -16.41 3.83 -13.74
N ILE A 120 -15.61 4.30 -14.70
CA ILE A 120 -14.98 5.62 -14.68
C ILE A 120 -15.96 6.60 -15.34
N THR A 121 -16.60 7.46 -14.56
CA THR A 121 -17.57 8.42 -15.12
C THR A 121 -16.89 9.53 -15.90
N GLY A 122 -17.58 10.03 -16.92
CA GLY A 122 -17.18 11.22 -17.69
C GLY A 122 -17.29 12.56 -16.95
N GLU A 123 -17.31 12.55 -15.61
CA GLU A 123 -17.13 13.72 -14.73
C GLU A 123 -15.90 13.58 -13.79
N ASN A 124 -15.15 12.48 -13.90
CA ASN A 124 -14.04 12.04 -13.03
C ASN A 124 -14.39 11.23 -11.76
N ASP A 125 -15.52 10.53 -11.64
CA ASP A 125 -15.81 9.73 -10.44
C ASP A 125 -15.59 8.22 -10.67
N VAL A 126 -14.95 7.54 -9.70
CA VAL A 126 -14.92 6.06 -9.68
C VAL A 126 -16.22 5.57 -9.06
N VAL A 127 -17.01 4.83 -9.84
CA VAL A 127 -18.28 4.24 -9.41
C VAL A 127 -18.16 2.73 -9.38
N ILE A 128 -18.48 2.09 -8.26
CA ILE A 128 -18.56 0.62 -8.15
C ILE A 128 -20.02 0.25 -7.91
N THR A 129 -20.57 -0.68 -8.70
CA THR A 129 -21.95 -1.16 -8.57
C THR A 129 -22.02 -2.67 -8.51
N GLY A 130 -23.03 -3.19 -7.82
CA GLY A 130 -23.29 -4.62 -7.80
C GLY A 130 -24.62 -4.94 -7.15
N LYS A 131 -25.05 -6.20 -7.23
CA LYS A 131 -26.38 -6.61 -6.80
C LYS A 131 -26.32 -7.76 -5.81
N ILE A 132 -27.18 -7.69 -4.80
CA ILE A 132 -27.46 -8.77 -3.85
C ILE A 132 -28.79 -9.41 -4.25
N SER A 133 -28.75 -10.67 -4.69
CA SER A 133 -29.96 -11.44 -4.99
C SER A 133 -30.68 -11.87 -3.71
N GLU A 134 -32.00 -12.02 -3.81
CA GLU A 134 -32.84 -12.51 -2.70
C GLU A 134 -32.35 -13.90 -2.24
N PRO A 135 -32.06 -14.09 -0.93
CA PRO A 135 -31.61 -15.37 -0.40
C PRO A 135 -32.77 -16.37 -0.25
N ASP A 136 -32.46 -17.67 -0.35
CA ASP A 136 -33.40 -18.72 0.05
C ASP A 136 -33.48 -18.79 1.59
N LEU A 137 -34.57 -18.25 2.12
CA LEU A 137 -34.85 -18.21 3.55
C LEU A 137 -35.33 -19.55 4.13
N ASN A 138 -35.54 -20.59 3.32
CA ASN A 138 -35.72 -21.97 3.79
C ASN A 138 -34.40 -22.76 3.84
N LEU A 139 -33.30 -22.26 3.28
CA LEU A 139 -32.06 -23.03 3.20
C LEU A 139 -31.38 -23.17 4.57
N LYS A 140 -31.36 -24.42 5.08
CA LYS A 140 -30.76 -24.76 6.38
C LYS A 140 -29.23 -24.56 6.37
N ILE A 141 -28.80 -23.41 6.87
CA ILE A 141 -27.39 -23.01 7.03
C ILE A 141 -27.12 -22.74 8.52
N ALA A 142 -25.95 -23.13 9.05
CA ALA A 142 -25.69 -22.99 10.48
C ALA A 142 -25.80 -21.54 10.97
N ASN A 143 -26.54 -21.35 12.07
CA ASN A 143 -26.78 -20.07 12.74
C ASN A 143 -27.64 -19.04 11.95
N THR A 144 -28.46 -19.48 10.99
CA THR A 144 -29.54 -18.67 10.38
C THR A 144 -30.91 -18.94 11.03
N PRO A 145 -31.95 -18.14 10.75
CA PRO A 145 -33.33 -18.47 11.16
C PRO A 145 -33.81 -19.84 10.64
N ALA A 146 -33.46 -20.20 9.40
CA ALA A 146 -33.81 -21.50 8.80
C ALA A 146 -33.26 -22.70 9.62
N ASP A 147 -32.02 -22.63 10.11
CA ASP A 147 -31.50 -23.70 11.00
C ASP A 147 -32.15 -23.70 12.39
N ALA A 148 -32.58 -22.54 12.91
CA ALA A 148 -33.41 -22.51 14.12
C ALA A 148 -34.77 -23.19 13.88
N LEU A 149 -35.45 -22.85 12.77
CA LEU A 149 -36.77 -23.37 12.43
C LEU A 149 -36.74 -24.87 12.06
N HIS A 150 -35.76 -25.33 11.28
CA HIS A 150 -35.59 -26.75 10.97
C HIS A 150 -35.35 -27.59 12.24
N ARG A 151 -34.70 -27.04 13.27
CA ARG A 151 -34.57 -27.74 14.56
C ARG A 151 -35.91 -27.86 15.29
N ILE A 152 -36.84 -26.92 15.15
CA ILE A 152 -38.21 -27.05 15.64
C ILE A 152 -38.96 -28.11 14.82
N ALA A 153 -38.87 -28.06 13.49
CA ALA A 153 -39.45 -29.05 12.59
C ALA A 153 -39.04 -30.49 12.95
N ASP A 154 -37.74 -30.69 13.20
CA ASP A 154 -37.16 -31.98 13.64
C ASP A 154 -37.60 -32.36 15.08
N SER A 155 -37.65 -31.40 16.02
CA SER A 155 -37.94 -31.67 17.44
C SER A 155 -39.41 -31.95 17.75
N TYR A 156 -40.34 -31.42 16.95
CA TYR A 156 -41.78 -31.53 17.16
C TYR A 156 -42.51 -32.29 16.05
N ASN A 157 -41.76 -32.95 15.14
CA ASN A 157 -42.29 -33.70 14.00
C ASN A 157 -43.24 -32.85 13.11
N ALA A 158 -42.85 -31.61 12.84
CA ALA A 158 -43.61 -30.61 12.09
C ALA A 158 -42.90 -30.28 10.76
N PRO A 159 -42.90 -31.19 9.76
CA PRO A 159 -42.04 -31.08 8.57
C PRO A 159 -42.39 -29.89 7.66
N ALA A 160 -43.62 -29.34 7.74
CA ALA A 160 -44.02 -28.15 7.00
C ALA A 160 -43.19 -26.90 7.36
N LEU A 161 -42.64 -26.84 8.58
CA LEU A 161 -41.71 -25.78 9.01
C LEU A 161 -40.36 -25.78 8.27
N LYS A 162 -40.15 -26.67 7.30
CA LYS A 162 -38.97 -26.70 6.41
C LYS A 162 -39.22 -26.06 5.04
N ASN A 163 -40.43 -25.54 4.81
CA ASN A 163 -40.83 -24.88 3.56
C ASN A 163 -41.94 -23.85 3.84
N VAL A 164 -41.53 -22.74 4.46
CA VAL A 164 -42.37 -21.60 4.82
C VAL A 164 -42.36 -20.56 3.69
N ASP A 165 -43.48 -19.87 3.50
CA ASP A 165 -43.60 -18.80 2.51
C ASP A 165 -43.08 -17.46 3.07
N TYR A 166 -41.93 -17.02 2.54
CA TYR A 166 -41.33 -15.72 2.83
C TYR A 166 -41.51 -14.72 1.69
N SER A 167 -42.47 -14.92 0.77
CA SER A 167 -42.68 -14.07 -0.41
C SER A 167 -42.86 -12.57 -0.09
N THR A 168 -43.32 -12.25 1.12
CA THR A 168 -43.47 -10.89 1.67
C THR A 168 -42.17 -10.27 2.18
N VAL A 169 -41.17 -11.06 2.57
CA VAL A 169 -39.84 -10.59 2.97
C VAL A 169 -39.03 -10.28 1.72
N LYS A 170 -38.36 -9.12 1.71
CA LYS A 170 -37.44 -8.70 0.65
C LYS A 170 -36.16 -8.20 1.28
N ILE A 171 -35.06 -8.87 0.96
CA ILE A 171 -33.69 -8.61 1.42
C ILE A 171 -32.80 -8.27 0.23
N GLY A 172 -33.14 -8.70 -0.99
CA GLY A 172 -32.39 -8.36 -2.20
C GLY A 172 -32.40 -6.86 -2.51
N GLY A 173 -31.35 -6.40 -3.19
CA GLY A 173 -31.15 -4.99 -3.52
C GLY A 173 -29.82 -4.72 -4.21
N ASP A 174 -29.66 -3.50 -4.71
CA ASP A 174 -28.48 -3.05 -5.45
C ASP A 174 -27.61 -2.16 -4.57
N PHE A 175 -26.29 -2.30 -4.66
CA PHE A 175 -25.34 -1.41 -3.99
C PHE A 175 -24.58 -0.55 -5.00
N LYS A 176 -24.35 0.71 -4.63
CA LYS A 176 -23.47 1.66 -5.32
C LYS A 176 -22.49 2.26 -4.32
N ILE A 177 -21.23 2.33 -4.72
CA ILE A 177 -20.17 3.09 -4.07
C ILE A 177 -19.73 4.15 -5.07
N THR A 178 -19.58 5.41 -4.65
CA THR A 178 -18.95 6.45 -5.47
C THR A 178 -17.79 7.06 -4.71
N ILE A 179 -16.68 7.22 -5.41
CA ILE A 179 -15.49 7.94 -4.97
C ILE A 179 -15.44 9.22 -5.80
N GLY A 180 -15.61 10.35 -5.12
CA GLY A 180 -15.78 11.69 -5.71
C GLY A 180 -14.46 12.29 -6.21
N THR A 181 -13.77 11.60 -7.11
CA THR A 181 -12.44 11.99 -7.63
C THR A 181 -12.50 13.21 -8.57
N SER A 182 -13.69 13.61 -9.02
CA SER A 182 -14.00 14.92 -9.63
C SER A 182 -13.59 16.12 -8.79
N ALA A 183 -13.70 16.04 -7.47
CA ALA A 183 -13.31 17.13 -6.58
C ALA A 183 -11.81 17.47 -6.67
N LEU A 184 -10.96 16.54 -7.10
CA LEU A 184 -9.50 16.72 -7.15
C LEU A 184 -9.06 17.81 -8.13
N ALA A 185 -9.84 18.07 -9.18
CA ALA A 185 -9.57 19.13 -10.16
C ALA A 185 -9.52 20.54 -9.54
N SER A 186 -10.17 20.75 -8.38
CA SER A 186 -10.31 22.06 -7.73
C SER A 186 -10.02 22.06 -6.22
N GLY A 187 -9.89 20.90 -5.59
CA GLY A 187 -9.64 20.77 -4.16
C GLY A 187 -8.86 19.51 -3.79
N LYS A 188 -8.58 19.34 -2.50
CA LYS A 188 -7.73 18.26 -1.94
C LYS A 188 -8.52 17.16 -1.22
N LYS A 189 -9.84 17.16 -1.38
CA LYS A 189 -10.79 16.36 -0.63
C LYS A 189 -11.61 15.46 -1.55
N VAL A 190 -11.56 14.16 -1.30
CA VAL A 190 -12.34 13.15 -2.02
C VAL A 190 -13.51 12.69 -1.15
N ALA A 191 -14.73 12.77 -1.67
CA ALA A 191 -15.92 12.22 -1.01
C ALA A 191 -16.04 10.71 -1.26
N VAL A 192 -16.66 9.98 -0.34
CA VAL A 192 -16.99 8.56 -0.51
C VAL A 192 -18.44 8.33 -0.10
N THR A 193 -19.26 7.83 -1.01
CA THR A 193 -20.64 7.43 -0.72
C THR A 193 -20.80 5.92 -0.77
N PHE A 194 -21.75 5.39 0.00
CA PHE A 194 -22.22 4.01 -0.07
C PHE A 194 -23.74 4.02 0.04
N ALA A 195 -24.42 3.52 -0.98
CA ALA A 195 -25.87 3.36 -1.00
C ALA A 195 -26.22 1.89 -1.24
N TYR A 196 -26.99 1.28 -0.33
CA TYR A 196 -27.64 -0.01 -0.57
C TYR A 196 -29.15 0.17 -0.70
N THR A 197 -29.67 0.04 -1.91
CA THR A 197 -31.07 0.31 -2.27
C THR A 197 -31.84 -1.00 -2.35
N THR A 198 -32.95 -1.05 -1.61
CA THR A 198 -33.82 -2.23 -1.46
C THR A 198 -35.29 -1.83 -1.65
N ALA A 199 -36.20 -2.81 -1.63
CA ALA A 199 -37.65 -2.54 -1.62
C ALA A 199 -38.14 -1.70 -0.41
N ASP A 200 -37.34 -1.60 0.66
CA ASP A 200 -37.67 -0.83 1.86
C ASP A 200 -37.15 0.63 1.81
N GLY A 201 -36.28 0.96 0.85
CA GLY A 201 -35.51 2.20 0.79
C GLY A 201 -34.00 1.98 0.65
N THR A 202 -33.24 3.07 0.75
CA THR A 202 -31.78 3.11 0.60
C THR A 202 -31.08 3.33 1.94
N TYR A 203 -29.96 2.62 2.16
CA TYR A 203 -29.24 2.58 3.43
C TYR A 203 -27.75 2.84 3.29
N GLY A 204 -27.19 3.56 4.26
CA GLY A 204 -25.74 3.67 4.49
C GLY A 204 -25.12 2.40 5.05
N ILE A 205 -23.80 2.23 4.88
CA ILE A 205 -23.09 1.01 5.31
C ILE A 205 -23.16 0.77 6.84
N GLY A 206 -23.22 1.85 7.63
CA GLY A 206 -23.41 1.80 9.09
C GLY A 206 -24.85 1.50 9.54
N GLU A 207 -25.83 1.58 8.65
CA GLU A 207 -27.25 1.26 8.91
C GLU A 207 -27.59 -0.21 8.64
N LEU A 208 -26.81 -0.89 7.79
CA LEU A 208 -27.00 -2.31 7.44
C LEU A 208 -27.22 -3.25 8.64
N PRO A 209 -26.57 -3.08 9.82
CA PRO A 209 -26.86 -3.89 11.00
C PRO A 209 -28.30 -3.71 11.52
N ALA A 210 -28.85 -2.50 11.46
CA ALA A 210 -30.23 -2.20 11.87
C ALA A 210 -31.25 -2.70 10.85
N TYR A 211 -30.97 -2.53 9.55
CA TYR A 211 -31.75 -3.16 8.47
C TYR A 211 -31.82 -4.68 8.61
N ALA A 212 -30.68 -5.34 8.86
CA ALA A 212 -30.63 -6.78 9.08
C ALA A 212 -31.41 -7.24 10.33
N ILE A 213 -31.42 -6.44 11.41
CA ILE A 213 -32.28 -6.70 12.58
C ILE A 213 -33.76 -6.64 12.18
N LYS A 214 -34.18 -5.59 11.47
CA LYS A 214 -35.56 -5.42 10.99
C LYS A 214 -36.01 -6.64 10.17
N LYS A 215 -35.20 -7.08 9.20
CA LYS A 215 -35.51 -8.25 8.36
C LYS A 215 -35.56 -9.57 9.14
N ILE A 216 -34.71 -9.76 10.14
CA ILE A 216 -34.80 -10.93 11.03
C ILE A 216 -36.03 -10.86 11.95
N GLU A 217 -36.49 -9.67 12.36
CA GLU A 217 -37.75 -9.50 13.09
C GLU A 217 -39.01 -9.59 12.19
N GLU A 218 -38.88 -9.41 10.87
CA GLU A 218 -39.91 -9.77 9.88
C GLU A 218 -40.01 -11.30 9.74
N ILE A 219 -38.89 -11.99 9.51
CA ILE A 219 -38.81 -13.47 9.44
C ILE A 219 -39.36 -14.11 10.72
N ARG A 220 -38.95 -13.62 11.92
CA ARG A 220 -39.42 -14.14 13.22
C ARG A 220 -40.93 -14.23 13.32
N LYS A 221 -41.66 -13.23 12.81
CA LYS A 221 -43.14 -13.18 12.89
C LYS A 221 -43.79 -14.23 11.99
N ILE A 222 -43.20 -14.50 10.83
CA ILE A 222 -43.66 -15.53 9.89
C ILE A 222 -43.40 -16.91 10.49
N ASP A 223 -42.19 -17.14 11.02
CA ASP A 223 -41.80 -18.41 11.66
C ASP A 223 -42.64 -18.71 12.90
N GLU A 224 -42.92 -17.70 13.75
CA GLU A 224 -43.79 -17.87 14.91
C GLU A 224 -45.23 -18.25 14.52
N ALA A 225 -45.78 -17.66 13.45
CA ALA A 225 -47.11 -18.00 12.95
C ALA A 225 -47.14 -19.39 12.27
N ALA A 226 -46.05 -19.81 11.62
CA ALA A 226 -45.89 -21.16 11.12
C ALA A 226 -45.84 -22.17 12.28
N ILE A 227 -45.10 -21.87 13.36
CA ILE A 227 -45.03 -22.70 14.58
C ILE A 227 -46.41 -22.85 15.24
N GLU A 228 -47.20 -21.77 15.35
CA GLU A 228 -48.58 -21.84 15.87
C GLU A 228 -49.50 -22.79 15.06
N LYS A 229 -49.26 -22.89 13.74
CA LYS A 229 -50.08 -23.67 12.82
C LYS A 229 -49.67 -25.14 12.71
N GLU A 230 -48.37 -25.44 12.79
CA GLU A 230 -47.81 -26.77 12.49
C GLU A 230 -47.35 -27.56 13.73
N VAL A 231 -47.26 -26.94 14.91
CA VAL A 231 -46.90 -27.60 16.18
C VAL A 231 -48.15 -27.86 17.03
N ALA A 232 -48.16 -28.98 17.76
CA ALA A 232 -49.25 -29.31 18.69
C ALA A 232 -49.47 -28.19 19.73
N ALA A 233 -50.73 -27.85 20.00
CA ALA A 233 -51.10 -26.66 20.78
C ALA A 233 -50.50 -26.63 22.21
N ASP A 234 -50.29 -27.78 22.84
CA ASP A 234 -49.64 -27.89 24.16
C ASP A 234 -48.09 -27.78 24.13
N LYS A 235 -47.53 -27.51 22.94
CA LYS A 235 -46.09 -27.42 22.65
C LYS A 235 -45.69 -26.14 21.90
N VAL A 236 -46.65 -25.34 21.42
CA VAL A 236 -46.38 -24.08 20.68
C VAL A 236 -45.49 -23.13 21.48
N ASP A 237 -45.80 -22.86 22.75
CA ASP A 237 -44.99 -21.96 23.60
C ASP A 237 -43.55 -22.47 23.80
N GLU A 238 -43.39 -23.78 23.99
CA GLU A 238 -42.08 -24.42 24.16
C GLU A 238 -41.26 -24.38 22.86
N ALA A 239 -41.93 -24.54 21.71
CA ALA A 239 -41.34 -24.44 20.38
C ALA A 239 -40.90 -23.00 20.08
N LYS A 240 -41.79 -22.01 20.28
CA LYS A 240 -41.48 -20.58 20.15
C LYS A 240 -40.33 -20.16 21.05
N ALA A 241 -40.31 -20.58 22.31
CA ALA A 241 -39.24 -20.24 23.24
C ALA A 241 -37.87 -20.76 22.77
N LYS A 242 -37.81 -22.02 22.28
CA LYS A 242 -36.57 -22.61 21.72
C LYS A 242 -36.11 -21.92 20.44
N TYR A 243 -37.05 -21.53 19.58
CA TYR A 243 -36.78 -20.78 18.35
C TYR A 243 -36.26 -19.37 18.65
N ASN A 244 -37.00 -18.59 19.44
CA ASN A 244 -36.63 -17.21 19.78
C ASN A 244 -35.30 -17.13 20.52
N ALA A 245 -34.98 -18.07 21.42
CA ALA A 245 -33.66 -18.16 22.05
C ALA A 245 -32.50 -18.31 21.04
N LYS A 246 -32.75 -18.80 19.82
CA LYS A 246 -31.76 -18.80 18.72
C LYS A 246 -31.77 -17.49 17.93
N ILE A 247 -32.93 -16.93 17.60
CA ILE A 247 -33.00 -15.68 16.84
C ILE A 247 -32.47 -14.50 17.66
N ASP A 248 -32.73 -14.46 18.96
CA ASP A 248 -32.17 -13.48 19.88
C ASP A 248 -30.64 -13.54 19.90
N LEU A 249 -30.03 -14.73 19.86
CA LEU A 249 -28.56 -14.88 19.76
C LEU A 249 -27.97 -14.33 18.44
N ILE A 250 -28.75 -14.25 17.36
CA ILE A 250 -28.37 -13.66 16.06
C ILE A 250 -28.54 -12.15 16.11
N ILE A 251 -29.72 -11.65 16.51
CA ILE A 251 -30.00 -10.21 16.69
C ILE A 251 -29.00 -9.59 17.68
N ASP A 252 -28.64 -10.30 18.74
CA ASP A 252 -27.67 -9.85 19.74
C ASP A 252 -26.20 -9.92 19.24
N LYS A 253 -25.93 -10.40 18.00
CA LYS A 253 -24.69 -10.07 17.28
C LYS A 253 -24.82 -8.76 16.52
N LEU A 254 -25.92 -8.55 15.81
CA LEU A 254 -26.16 -7.34 15.01
C LEU A 254 -26.25 -6.10 15.89
N LYS A 255 -26.98 -6.18 17.02
CA LYS A 255 -26.99 -5.16 18.10
C LYS A 255 -25.63 -4.98 18.77
N LYS A 256 -24.62 -5.84 18.53
CA LYS A 256 -23.22 -5.62 18.94
C LYS A 256 -22.34 -5.05 17.82
N ALA A 257 -22.77 -5.14 16.56
CA ALA A 257 -22.15 -4.44 15.44
C ALA A 257 -22.59 -2.97 15.41
N GLU A 258 -23.89 -2.72 15.45
CA GLU A 258 -24.52 -1.38 15.58
C GLU A 258 -23.87 -0.55 16.71
N ARG A 259 -23.94 -1.02 17.96
CA ARG A 259 -23.30 -0.37 19.13
C ARG A 259 -21.78 -0.21 19.01
N ALA A 260 -21.12 -0.90 18.08
CA ALA A 260 -19.69 -0.74 17.83
C ALA A 260 -19.43 0.32 16.74
N VAL A 261 -20.35 0.55 15.80
CA VAL A 261 -20.36 1.77 14.97
C VAL A 261 -20.56 3.00 15.87
N ASP A 262 -21.52 2.96 16.80
CA ASP A 262 -21.75 4.06 17.76
C ASP A 262 -20.50 4.39 18.59
N LYS A 263 -19.77 3.37 19.05
CA LYS A 263 -18.51 3.55 19.81
C LYS A 263 -17.34 4.02 18.93
N THR A 264 -17.38 3.74 17.63
CA THR A 264 -16.40 4.22 16.65
C THR A 264 -16.59 5.71 16.41
N LEU A 265 -17.85 6.14 16.24
CA LEU A 265 -18.25 7.54 16.09
C LEU A 265 -18.09 8.37 17.37
N LYS A 266 -17.98 7.72 18.54
CA LYS A 266 -17.77 8.37 19.86
C LYS A 266 -16.38 8.08 20.43
N ALA A 267 -15.43 7.67 19.60
CA ALA A 267 -14.04 7.58 20.00
C ALA A 267 -13.44 9.00 20.08
N ASP A 268 -12.68 9.24 21.15
CA ASP A 268 -11.87 10.42 21.35
C ASP A 268 -10.44 9.97 21.70
N LYS A 269 -9.45 10.52 21.01
CA LYS A 269 -8.02 10.33 21.28
C LYS A 269 -7.23 11.48 20.66
N ASN A 270 -6.32 12.06 21.43
CA ASN A 270 -5.23 12.89 20.91
C ASN A 270 -3.90 12.37 21.45
N ALA A 271 -2.82 12.47 20.66
CA ALA A 271 -1.46 12.11 21.05
C ALA A 271 -0.43 12.62 20.03
N THR A 272 0.84 12.74 20.45
CA THR A 272 1.99 13.03 19.58
C THR A 272 3.08 11.98 19.79
N TYR A 273 3.77 11.62 18.70
CA TYR A 273 4.75 10.54 18.61
C TYR A 273 5.96 11.01 17.77
N SER A 274 7.12 10.39 17.98
CA SER A 274 8.32 10.68 17.17
C SER A 274 8.16 10.28 15.70
N ASP A 275 7.36 9.25 15.44
CA ASP A 275 7.18 8.59 14.14
C ASP A 275 5.89 7.75 14.13
N VAL A 276 5.54 7.17 12.97
CA VAL A 276 4.34 6.32 12.80
C VAL A 276 4.43 5.00 13.58
N SER A 277 5.62 4.43 13.81
CA SER A 277 5.79 3.20 14.60
C SER A 277 5.41 3.41 16.07
N GLY A 278 5.66 4.60 16.62
CA GLY A 278 5.21 5.00 17.96
C GLY A 278 3.68 4.99 18.10
N LEU A 279 2.97 5.55 17.11
CA LEU A 279 1.51 5.55 17.04
C LEU A 279 0.93 4.13 16.89
N ILE A 280 1.57 3.28 16.09
CA ILE A 280 1.24 1.86 15.95
C ILE A 280 1.47 1.09 17.27
N SER A 281 2.57 1.36 17.96
CA SER A 281 2.96 0.70 19.23
C SER A 281 1.98 1.01 20.37
N ASP A 282 1.66 2.30 20.59
CA ASP A 282 0.64 2.71 21.56
C ASP A 282 -0.75 2.14 21.21
N THR A 283 -1.10 2.11 19.92
CA THR A 283 -2.33 1.47 19.46
C THR A 283 -2.37 -0.03 19.80
N ASN A 284 -1.26 -0.74 19.63
CA ASN A 284 -1.13 -2.14 20.07
C ASN A 284 -1.25 -2.29 21.60
N GLY A 285 -0.71 -1.35 22.37
CA GLY A 285 -0.91 -1.24 23.81
C GLY A 285 -2.40 -1.10 24.18
N TRP A 286 -3.11 -0.19 23.53
CA TRP A 286 -4.54 0.03 23.71
C TRP A 286 -5.36 -1.22 23.37
N LEU A 287 -5.06 -1.89 22.25
CA LEU A 287 -5.72 -3.13 21.83
C LEU A 287 -5.56 -4.23 22.91
N LYS A 288 -4.33 -4.44 23.39
CA LYS A 288 -4.01 -5.40 24.45
C LYS A 288 -4.77 -5.07 25.74
N ALA A 289 -4.77 -3.81 26.17
CA ALA A 289 -5.49 -3.36 27.37
C ALA A 289 -7.01 -3.59 27.27
N ASN A 290 -7.59 -3.47 26.07
CA ASN A 290 -9.01 -3.68 25.82
C ASN A 290 -9.40 -5.15 25.54
N GLY A 291 -8.52 -6.10 25.89
CA GLY A 291 -8.78 -7.54 25.75
C GLY A 291 -8.91 -7.99 24.30
N ILE A 292 -8.17 -7.37 23.38
CA ILE A 292 -8.21 -7.67 21.95
C ILE A 292 -6.99 -8.52 21.57
N ASN A 293 -7.24 -9.82 21.37
CA ASN A 293 -6.29 -10.74 20.70
C ASN A 293 -6.24 -10.42 19.18
N ARG A 294 -5.70 -9.24 18.83
CA ARG A 294 -5.22 -8.89 17.49
C ARG A 294 -4.19 -7.78 17.65
N GLN A 295 -3.02 -7.99 17.08
CA GLN A 295 -1.92 -7.04 17.02
C GLN A 295 -1.82 -6.51 15.58
N LEU A 296 -1.50 -5.23 15.44
CA LEU A 296 -0.97 -4.65 14.21
C LEU A 296 0.53 -4.99 14.14
N PRO A 297 1.11 -5.24 12.94
CA PRO A 297 2.56 -5.20 12.75
C PRO A 297 3.17 -3.89 13.29
N GLY A 298 4.48 -3.84 13.48
CA GLY A 298 5.19 -2.72 14.09
C GLY A 298 5.32 -1.48 13.19
N THR A 299 5.35 -1.66 11.87
CA THR A 299 5.55 -0.56 10.90
C THR A 299 4.41 -0.43 9.88
N ALA A 300 4.32 0.72 9.20
CA ALA A 300 3.36 0.96 8.13
C ALA A 300 3.65 0.10 6.88
N SER A 301 4.91 -0.15 6.55
CA SER A 301 5.34 -1.10 5.51
C SER A 301 4.86 -2.52 5.81
N GLU A 302 5.10 -3.02 7.03
CA GLU A 302 4.56 -4.32 7.45
C GLU A 302 3.02 -4.32 7.49
N ILE A 303 2.40 -3.16 7.73
CA ILE A 303 0.94 -3.04 7.67
C ILE A 303 0.44 -3.23 6.24
N ALA A 304 1.04 -2.54 5.27
CA ALA A 304 0.67 -2.53 3.87
C ALA A 304 0.99 -3.84 3.14
N ALA A 305 2.12 -4.48 3.49
CA ALA A 305 2.57 -5.77 2.95
C ALA A 305 1.66 -6.98 3.31
N LYS A 306 0.62 -6.79 4.13
CA LYS A 306 -0.36 -7.86 4.41
C LYS A 306 -1.07 -8.28 3.12
N GLU A 307 -1.12 -9.59 2.87
CA GLU A 307 -1.80 -10.19 1.70
C GLU A 307 -3.12 -9.51 1.36
N PHE A 308 -4.06 -9.39 2.32
CA PHE A 308 -5.36 -8.77 2.10
C PHE A 308 -5.30 -7.29 1.66
N ILE A 309 -4.31 -6.52 2.10
CA ILE A 309 -4.15 -5.11 1.71
C ILE A 309 -3.51 -5.02 0.33
N VAL A 310 -2.40 -5.73 0.09
CA VAL A 310 -1.78 -5.83 -1.24
C VAL A 310 -2.81 -6.27 -2.28
N LYS A 311 -3.53 -7.36 -2.02
CA LYS A 311 -4.58 -7.93 -2.88
C LYS A 311 -5.77 -6.99 -3.13
N ALA A 312 -6.15 -6.19 -2.13
CA ALA A 312 -7.20 -5.18 -2.30
C ALA A 312 -6.72 -4.01 -3.15
N TYR A 313 -5.50 -3.53 -2.89
CA TYR A 313 -4.86 -2.44 -3.62
C TYR A 313 -4.57 -2.84 -5.08
N ASP A 314 -3.91 -3.97 -5.30
CA ASP A 314 -3.64 -4.57 -6.61
C ASP A 314 -4.91 -4.76 -7.43
N THR A 315 -5.99 -5.24 -6.81
CA THR A 315 -7.26 -5.41 -7.53
C THR A 315 -7.88 -4.06 -7.85
N ALA A 316 -7.83 -3.07 -6.96
CA ALA A 316 -8.34 -1.73 -7.27
C ALA A 316 -7.56 -1.08 -8.43
N ILE A 317 -6.23 -1.02 -8.35
CA ILE A 317 -5.40 -0.40 -9.39
C ILE A 317 -5.48 -1.20 -10.70
N LYS A 318 -5.22 -2.52 -10.71
CA LYS A 318 -5.17 -3.31 -11.95
C LYS A 318 -6.53 -3.55 -12.60
N THR A 319 -7.64 -3.24 -11.92
CA THR A 319 -8.98 -3.25 -12.51
C THR A 319 -9.38 -1.89 -13.06
N ILE A 320 -9.00 -0.77 -12.42
CA ILE A 320 -9.40 0.59 -12.80
C ILE A 320 -8.40 1.23 -13.78
N ASP A 321 -7.10 1.00 -13.58
CA ASP A 321 -6.02 1.38 -14.50
C ASP A 321 -5.53 0.15 -15.26
N SER A 322 -6.22 -0.16 -16.36
CA SER A 322 -5.81 -1.22 -17.30
C SER A 322 -4.59 -0.84 -18.15
N LYS A 323 -4.14 0.42 -18.09
CA LYS A 323 -3.16 1.05 -18.99
C LYS A 323 -1.78 1.21 -18.35
N GLY A 324 -1.68 1.16 -17.02
CA GLY A 324 -0.43 1.38 -16.29
C GLY A 324 -0.05 2.85 -16.18
N VAL A 325 -1.04 3.74 -16.16
CA VAL A 325 -0.88 5.17 -15.87
C VAL A 325 -0.36 5.41 -14.44
N VAL A 326 -0.53 4.44 -13.54
CA VAL A 326 -0.23 4.54 -12.10
C VAL A 326 0.77 3.45 -11.68
N ASP A 327 2.01 3.84 -11.36
CA ASP A 327 3.08 2.92 -10.93
C ASP A 327 3.47 3.19 -9.48
N ILE A 328 2.51 2.94 -8.58
CA ILE A 328 2.65 3.15 -7.13
C ILE A 328 2.00 1.95 -6.45
N SER A 329 2.77 1.21 -5.66
CA SER A 329 2.32 0.00 -4.97
C SER A 329 1.94 0.26 -3.51
N ALA A 330 1.27 -0.71 -2.88
CA ALA A 330 1.05 -0.70 -1.44
C ALA A 330 2.38 -0.64 -0.64
N ALA A 331 3.50 -1.14 -1.18
CA ALA A 331 4.79 -1.11 -0.49
C ALA A 331 5.38 0.31 -0.44
N ASP A 332 5.31 1.07 -1.54
CA ASP A 332 5.84 2.44 -1.62
C ASP A 332 5.10 3.37 -0.66
N LEU A 333 3.77 3.20 -0.57
CA LEU A 333 2.89 3.91 0.36
C LEU A 333 3.19 3.55 1.82
N GLY A 334 3.53 2.30 2.11
CA GLY A 334 3.98 1.85 3.42
C GLY A 334 5.34 2.40 3.81
N GLY A 335 6.30 2.41 2.87
CA GLY A 335 7.65 2.96 3.06
C GLY A 335 7.64 4.48 3.24
N PHE A 336 6.81 5.20 2.47
CA PHE A 336 6.57 6.62 2.70
C PHE A 336 5.95 6.88 4.08
N ALA A 337 4.93 6.10 4.49
CA ALA A 337 4.33 6.27 5.81
C ALA A 337 5.32 6.00 6.96
N ASP A 338 6.26 5.06 6.81
CA ASP A 338 7.33 4.81 7.78
C ASP A 338 8.42 5.92 7.81
N SER A 339 8.49 6.79 6.80
CA SER A 339 9.42 7.95 6.81
C SER A 339 8.87 9.18 7.53
N ILE A 340 7.58 9.19 7.89
CA ILE A 340 6.91 10.33 8.55
C ILE A 340 7.28 10.41 10.04
N LYS A 341 7.85 11.55 10.41
CA LYS A 341 8.33 11.94 11.74
C LYS A 341 7.37 12.94 12.38
N ASN A 342 7.55 13.22 13.68
CA ASN A 342 6.82 14.26 14.44
C ASN A 342 5.28 14.12 14.36
N VAL A 343 4.79 12.88 14.38
CA VAL A 343 3.39 12.55 14.12
C VAL A 343 2.49 13.00 15.26
N THR A 344 1.61 13.97 15.00
CA THR A 344 0.48 14.30 15.85
C THR A 344 -0.78 13.65 15.29
N PHE A 345 -1.56 13.00 16.15
CA PHE A 345 -2.79 12.30 15.79
C PHE A 345 -3.95 12.82 16.65
N SER A 346 -5.08 13.13 16.00
CA SER A 346 -6.36 13.33 16.67
C SER A 346 -7.43 12.41 16.07
N LEU A 347 -8.40 12.04 16.90
CA LEU A 347 -9.65 11.38 16.54
C LEU A 347 -10.73 11.92 17.47
N ALA A 348 -11.77 12.53 16.91
CA ALA A 348 -12.94 12.99 17.66
C ALA A 348 -14.21 12.89 16.80
N ASN A 349 -15.31 12.42 17.39
CA ASN A 349 -16.64 12.40 16.76
C ASN A 349 -16.72 11.74 15.37
N GLY A 350 -15.86 10.74 15.11
CA GLY A 350 -15.78 10.06 13.82
C GLY A 350 -14.94 10.77 12.76
N LYS A 351 -14.13 11.76 13.15
CA LYS A 351 -13.15 12.45 12.29
C LYS A 351 -11.76 12.21 12.86
N ALA A 352 -10.84 11.73 12.06
CA ALA A 352 -9.42 11.58 12.40
C ALA A 352 -8.58 12.59 11.62
N GLU A 353 -7.49 13.07 12.22
CA GLU A 353 -6.50 13.92 11.57
C GLU A 353 -5.11 13.46 12.02
N GLY A 354 -4.26 13.13 11.04
CA GLY A 354 -2.83 12.88 11.23
C GLY A 354 -2.03 14.01 10.61
N ILE A 355 -1.14 14.62 11.39
CA ILE A 355 -0.17 15.63 10.93
C ILE A 355 1.22 15.07 11.19
N GLY A 356 2.14 15.17 10.22
CA GLY A 356 3.53 14.77 10.40
C GLY A 356 4.46 15.44 9.42
N THR A 357 5.76 15.20 9.57
CA THR A 357 6.82 15.82 8.75
C THR A 357 7.71 14.77 8.10
N PHE A 358 8.12 15.00 6.86
CA PHE A 358 9.05 14.15 6.12
C PHE A 358 10.08 15.02 5.38
N ASP A 359 11.17 14.39 4.93
CA ASP A 359 12.33 15.10 4.40
C ASP A 359 12.03 15.70 3.01
N ASP A 360 12.53 16.91 2.73
CA ASP A 360 12.27 17.61 1.46
C ASP A 360 13.25 17.14 0.39
N ALA A 361 12.79 16.27 -0.52
CA ALA A 361 13.62 15.75 -1.61
C ALA A 361 14.14 16.85 -2.57
N GLU A 362 13.50 18.02 -2.61
CA GLU A 362 13.96 19.17 -3.42
C GLU A 362 14.77 20.19 -2.60
N GLN A 363 15.23 19.86 -1.38
CA GLN A 363 15.93 20.77 -0.47
C GLN A 363 17.11 21.52 -1.15
N ALA A 364 17.82 20.86 -2.06
CA ALA A 364 18.93 21.48 -2.80
C ALA A 364 18.48 22.61 -3.74
N ASP A 365 17.37 22.42 -4.45
CA ASP A 365 16.79 23.43 -5.35
C ASP A 365 16.12 24.56 -4.56
N VAL A 366 15.45 24.22 -3.46
CA VAL A 366 14.90 25.19 -2.49
C VAL A 366 16.02 26.07 -1.96
N LYS A 367 17.12 25.48 -1.50
CA LYS A 367 18.30 26.23 -1.04
C LYS A 367 18.80 27.20 -2.12
N ALA A 368 19.00 26.72 -3.34
CA ALA A 368 19.46 27.55 -4.46
C ALA A 368 18.48 28.70 -4.77
N TRP A 369 17.16 28.48 -4.67
CA TRP A 369 16.15 29.52 -4.81
C TRP A 369 16.18 30.53 -3.66
N VAL A 370 16.28 30.07 -2.40
CA VAL A 370 16.29 30.91 -1.20
C VAL A 370 17.51 31.82 -1.15
N GLU A 371 18.71 31.27 -1.40
CA GLU A 371 19.96 32.03 -1.41
C GLU A 371 20.00 33.02 -2.58
N LYS A 372 19.49 32.64 -3.75
CA LYS A 372 19.31 33.55 -4.91
C LYS A 372 18.35 34.71 -4.63
N ASN A 373 17.36 34.52 -3.77
CA ASN A 373 16.45 35.58 -3.32
C ASN A 373 17.00 36.40 -2.13
N GLY A 374 18.24 36.16 -1.69
CA GLY A 374 18.94 36.98 -0.70
C GLY A 374 18.71 36.60 0.76
N TYR A 375 18.16 35.41 1.03
CA TYR A 375 17.95 34.89 2.39
C TYR A 375 18.98 33.80 2.72
N ALA A 376 19.39 33.69 3.98
CA ALA A 376 20.18 32.54 4.43
C ALA A 376 19.27 31.31 4.59
N PHE A 377 19.47 30.31 3.75
CA PHE A 377 18.85 28.99 3.91
C PHE A 377 19.42 28.27 5.14
N VAL A 378 18.55 27.70 5.98
CA VAL A 378 18.95 26.88 7.13
C VAL A 378 18.55 25.42 6.91
N ASP A 379 17.28 25.16 6.61
CA ASP A 379 16.71 23.83 6.39
C ASP A 379 15.38 23.92 5.60
N SER A 380 14.95 22.82 4.99
CA SER A 380 13.56 22.68 4.54
C SER A 380 13.08 21.24 4.66
N TYR A 381 11.83 21.09 5.11
CA TYR A 381 11.16 19.81 5.25
C TYR A 381 9.71 19.94 4.80
N LYS A 382 9.05 18.83 4.50
CA LYS A 382 7.63 18.81 4.13
C LYS A 382 6.77 18.40 5.30
N LYS A 383 5.58 19.00 5.40
CA LYS A 383 4.52 18.64 6.34
C LYS A 383 3.38 18.01 5.54
N ILE A 384 2.86 16.89 6.04
CA ILE A 384 1.64 16.26 5.53
C ILE A 384 0.55 16.32 6.60
N THR A 385 -0.65 16.72 6.19
CA THR A 385 -1.89 16.65 6.97
C THR A 385 -2.85 15.73 6.23
N ALA A 386 -3.31 14.66 6.88
CA ALA A 386 -4.28 13.72 6.33
C ALA A 386 -5.50 13.64 7.27
N LYS A 387 -6.68 14.03 6.76
CA LYS A 387 -7.94 14.08 7.53
C LYS A 387 -8.92 13.05 6.99
N VAL A 388 -9.42 12.15 7.84
CA VAL A 388 -10.40 11.10 7.49
C VAL A 388 -11.70 11.36 8.24
N ASP A 389 -12.75 11.78 7.54
CA ASP A 389 -14.10 11.95 8.09
C ASP A 389 -14.97 10.74 7.74
N PHE A 390 -15.35 9.95 8.75
CA PHE A 390 -16.33 8.87 8.64
C PHE A 390 -17.57 9.15 9.52
N SER A 391 -17.82 10.41 9.91
CA SER A 391 -18.98 10.78 10.73
C SER A 391 -20.31 10.49 10.02
N GLY A 392 -20.33 10.59 8.68
CA GLY A 392 -21.45 10.26 7.80
C GLY A 392 -21.71 8.77 7.54
N ILE A 393 -20.98 7.84 8.17
CA ILE A 393 -21.12 6.37 7.94
C ILE A 393 -22.54 5.80 8.16
N LYS A 394 -23.45 6.58 8.77
CA LYS A 394 -24.87 6.25 8.99
C LYS A 394 -25.85 6.93 8.01
N SER A 395 -25.38 7.61 6.98
CA SER A 395 -26.15 7.98 5.79
C SER A 395 -25.50 7.37 4.54
N VAL A 396 -25.98 7.75 3.36
CA VAL A 396 -25.28 7.40 2.10
C VAL A 396 -23.91 8.07 1.98
N ASP A 397 -23.66 9.13 2.75
CA ASP A 397 -22.44 9.95 2.74
C ASP A 397 -21.34 9.29 3.61
N ALA A 398 -20.96 8.07 3.23
CA ALA A 398 -20.16 7.16 4.04
C ALA A 398 -18.86 7.76 4.61
N GLY A 399 -18.25 8.71 3.92
CA GLY A 399 -17.20 9.56 4.47
C GLY A 399 -16.57 10.52 3.44
N SER A 400 -15.41 11.06 3.81
CA SER A 400 -14.52 11.79 2.92
C SER A 400 -13.12 11.81 3.51
N VAL A 401 -12.10 12.02 2.67
CA VAL A 401 -10.71 12.21 3.14
C VAL A 401 -10.08 13.36 2.39
N GLU A 402 -9.16 14.04 3.05
CA GLU A 402 -8.47 15.23 2.57
C GLU A 402 -6.98 15.11 2.88
N VAL A 403 -6.10 15.41 1.91
CA VAL A 403 -4.65 15.36 2.08
C VAL A 403 -4.02 16.68 1.65
N GLU A 404 -3.30 17.32 2.56
CA GLU A 404 -2.56 18.55 2.33
C GLU A 404 -1.07 18.27 2.53
N ILE A 405 -0.25 18.71 1.58
CA ILE A 405 1.21 18.63 1.67
C ILE A 405 1.76 20.04 1.42
N GLU A 406 2.62 20.50 2.34
CA GLU A 406 3.19 21.84 2.37
C GLU A 406 4.69 21.76 2.67
N ARG A 407 5.49 22.66 2.09
CA ARG A 407 6.90 22.84 2.44
C ARG A 407 7.01 23.83 3.59
N ILE A 408 7.73 23.45 4.64
CA ILE A 408 8.19 24.35 5.69
C ILE A 408 9.65 24.71 5.37
N LEU A 409 9.88 26.00 5.11
CA LEU A 409 11.20 26.56 4.91
C LEU A 409 11.70 27.20 6.21
N VAL A 410 12.93 26.88 6.61
CA VAL A 410 13.63 27.51 7.72
C VAL A 410 14.73 28.41 7.15
N THR A 411 14.69 29.69 7.50
CA THR A 411 15.71 30.69 7.13
C THR A 411 16.19 31.46 8.35
N ASP A 412 17.46 31.84 8.31
CA ASP A 412 18.05 32.76 9.29
C ASP A 412 17.93 34.20 8.78
N THR A 413 17.59 35.12 9.66
CA THR A 413 17.44 36.54 9.32
C THR A 413 18.81 37.22 9.17
N THR A 414 19.50 36.98 8.06
CA THR A 414 20.75 37.66 7.69
C THR A 414 20.54 39.18 7.66
N THR A 415 20.92 39.84 8.76
CA THR A 415 20.82 41.29 8.93
C THR A 415 21.98 41.96 8.20
N THR A 416 21.97 41.83 6.88
CA THR A 416 22.98 42.38 5.96
C THR A 416 22.91 43.90 6.00
N THR A 417 23.72 44.49 6.87
CA THR A 417 23.76 45.94 7.10
C THR A 417 24.51 46.63 5.97
N GLN A 418 23.91 46.69 4.77
CA GLN A 418 24.36 47.61 3.73
C GLN A 418 24.00 49.04 4.13
N VAL A 419 25.02 49.82 4.49
CA VAL A 419 24.87 51.27 4.67
C VAL A 419 24.85 51.96 3.31
N THR A 420 23.65 52.14 2.75
CA THR A 420 23.37 53.10 1.67
C THR A 420 22.04 53.82 1.98
N THR A 421 21.96 55.12 1.66
CA THR A 421 20.94 56.03 2.19
C THR A 421 19.58 55.97 1.48
N THR A 422 18.54 55.77 2.28
CA THR A 422 17.24 56.49 2.26
C THR A 422 16.50 56.65 0.92
N SER A 423 15.42 55.89 0.73
CA SER A 423 14.05 56.46 0.80
C SER A 423 12.99 55.38 1.01
N THR A 424 11.82 55.81 1.51
CA THR A 424 10.51 55.14 1.67
C THR A 424 10.15 54.08 0.59
N GLU A 425 9.35 53.04 0.85
CA GLU A 425 8.37 52.83 1.94
C GLU A 425 8.20 51.33 2.25
N THR A 426 7.97 50.93 3.51
CA THR A 426 7.84 49.53 3.93
C THR A 426 6.43 49.19 4.43
N THR A 427 5.91 48.04 4.02
CA THR A 427 4.86 47.30 4.73
C THR A 427 5.39 45.91 4.99
N SER A 428 5.50 45.53 6.27
CA SER A 428 6.09 44.27 6.70
C SER A 428 5.09 43.49 7.56
N THR A 429 4.94 42.20 7.28
CA THR A 429 4.21 41.26 8.15
C THR A 429 5.17 40.19 8.63
N THR A 430 5.66 40.34 9.86
CA THR A 430 6.45 39.33 10.55
C THR A 430 5.52 38.36 11.28
N SER A 431 5.63 37.06 10.99
CA SER A 431 4.98 36.04 11.82
C SER A 431 5.89 35.72 13.01
N THR A 432 5.33 35.70 14.21
CA THR A 432 6.07 35.43 15.45
C THR A 432 5.45 34.23 16.13
N GLU A 433 6.24 33.17 16.31
CA GLU A 433 5.85 32.00 17.09
C GLU A 433 5.56 32.42 18.55
N SER A 434 4.47 31.92 19.13
CA SER A 434 4.18 32.11 20.55
C SER A 434 3.40 30.94 21.13
N THR A 435 4.07 30.16 21.97
CA THR A 435 3.44 29.16 22.83
C THR A 435 2.54 29.87 23.85
N SER A 436 1.29 29.41 23.99
CA SER A 436 0.48 29.75 25.17
C SER A 436 -0.34 28.54 25.60
N THR A 437 -0.55 28.43 26.92
CA THR A 437 -1.24 27.31 27.56
C THR A 437 -2.41 27.84 28.39
N THR A 438 -3.27 26.89 28.80
CA THR A 438 -4.07 26.88 30.03
C THR A 438 -5.53 27.34 29.97
N THR A 439 -6.34 26.45 30.56
CA THR A 439 -7.61 26.67 31.28
C THR A 439 -8.93 26.59 30.52
N GLU A 440 -9.84 25.85 31.15
CA GLU A 440 -11.26 25.70 30.85
C GLU A 440 -12.04 26.95 31.30
N GLU A 441 -13.15 27.27 30.64
CA GLU A 441 -14.35 27.70 31.37
C GLU A 441 -15.62 27.18 30.67
N THR A 442 -16.56 26.66 31.46
CA THR A 442 -17.81 26.08 30.96
C THR A 442 -18.96 27.07 30.99
N THR A 443 -19.75 27.16 29.92
CA THR A 443 -21.17 27.54 30.00
C THR A 443 -21.98 26.91 28.86
N THR A 444 -23.30 26.84 29.03
CA THR A 444 -24.23 26.10 28.16
C THR A 444 -25.28 27.02 27.51
N THR A 445 -26.10 26.41 26.63
CA THR A 445 -27.55 26.68 26.45
C THR A 445 -27.99 27.32 25.11
N ASP A 446 -28.66 26.46 24.33
CA ASP A 446 -29.83 26.63 23.44
C ASP A 446 -29.81 27.41 22.10
N THR A 447 -30.11 26.61 21.06
CA THR A 447 -30.96 26.84 19.86
C THR A 447 -31.53 28.21 19.52
N THR A 448 -31.51 28.54 18.22
CA THR A 448 -32.73 28.81 17.41
C THR A 448 -32.45 28.58 15.92
N SER A 449 -33.44 28.09 15.17
CA SER A 449 -33.34 27.81 13.72
C SER A 449 -33.82 28.99 12.86
N THR A 450 -33.17 29.23 11.72
CA THR A 450 -33.77 30.00 10.61
C THR A 450 -33.33 29.43 9.25
N THR A 451 -34.29 29.20 8.36
CA THR A 451 -34.06 28.82 6.95
C THR A 451 -34.00 30.07 6.07
N THR A 452 -33.15 30.08 5.03
CA THR A 452 -33.21 31.11 3.98
C THR A 452 -33.00 30.50 2.60
N GLU A 453 -33.98 30.69 1.70
CA GLU A 453 -33.88 30.40 0.27
C GLU A 453 -33.58 31.68 -0.52
N THR A 454 -32.66 31.62 -1.49
CA THR A 454 -32.61 32.53 -2.66
C THR A 454 -31.97 31.76 -3.82
N THR A 455 -32.72 31.31 -4.84
CA THR A 455 -33.34 32.09 -5.93
C THR A 455 -32.33 32.56 -6.96
N SER A 456 -32.14 31.75 -8.00
CA SER A 456 -31.41 32.10 -9.23
C SER A 456 -32.19 33.12 -10.08
N THR A 457 -31.51 33.92 -10.91
CA THR A 457 -32.17 34.74 -11.95
C THR A 457 -31.24 34.86 -13.17
N SER A 458 -31.79 34.60 -14.35
CA SER A 458 -31.05 34.57 -15.62
C SER A 458 -30.94 35.95 -16.27
N THR A 459 -29.91 36.15 -17.10
CA THR A 459 -29.91 37.18 -18.16
C THR A 459 -29.53 36.55 -19.50
N THR A 460 -30.39 36.75 -20.51
CA THR A 460 -30.28 36.14 -21.84
C THR A 460 -30.12 37.20 -22.93
N SER A 461 -29.22 36.95 -23.88
CA SER A 461 -29.19 37.48 -25.26
C SER A 461 -28.24 36.55 -26.05
N GLU A 462 -28.69 35.79 -27.05
CA GLU A 462 -28.99 36.21 -28.44
C GLU A 462 -27.72 36.64 -29.23
N THR A 463 -27.47 36.21 -30.48
CA THR A 463 -28.35 35.52 -31.46
C THR A 463 -27.57 34.67 -32.51
N THR A 464 -28.33 33.92 -33.34
CA THR A 464 -28.02 33.45 -34.71
C THR A 464 -26.97 32.36 -35.00
N SER A 465 -27.49 31.12 -35.04
CA SER A 465 -27.08 29.95 -35.83
C SER A 465 -26.76 30.18 -37.33
N SER A 466 -25.90 29.33 -37.93
CA SER A 466 -26.17 28.64 -39.23
C SER A 466 -25.12 27.55 -39.62
N THR A 467 -25.48 26.28 -39.41
CA THR A 467 -25.59 25.16 -40.41
C THR A 467 -25.11 25.44 -41.86
N SER A 468 -24.40 24.59 -42.65
CA SER A 468 -23.95 23.18 -42.55
C SER A 468 -22.87 22.84 -43.63
N GLU A 469 -22.25 21.64 -43.54
CA GLU A 469 -21.75 20.71 -44.62
C GLU A 469 -20.99 21.27 -45.86
N THR A 470 -19.85 20.71 -46.32
CA THR A 470 -19.79 19.43 -47.07
C THR A 470 -18.34 18.98 -47.42
N SER A 471 -18.08 17.67 -47.30
CA SER A 471 -17.09 16.74 -47.91
C SER A 471 -15.80 17.16 -48.71
N SER A 472 -14.69 16.55 -48.27
CA SER A 472 -13.79 15.60 -49.01
C SER A 472 -12.71 16.04 -50.04
N THR A 473 -11.51 15.43 -49.86
CA THR A 473 -10.44 15.10 -50.85
C THR A 473 -9.70 16.28 -51.53
N THR A 474 -8.43 16.18 -51.96
CA THR A 474 -7.56 15.01 -52.26
C THR A 474 -6.10 15.26 -51.84
N SER A 475 -5.28 14.22 -51.74
CA SER A 475 -3.81 14.29 -51.68
C SER A 475 -3.19 14.67 -53.05
N GLU A 476 -1.95 15.18 -53.08
CA GLU A 476 -0.78 14.53 -53.74
C GLU A 476 0.44 15.47 -54.06
N THR A 477 1.63 14.87 -53.94
CA THR A 477 2.91 15.14 -54.65
C THR A 477 3.61 16.51 -54.67
N THR A 478 4.76 16.56 -53.98
CA THR A 478 6.13 16.64 -54.55
C THR A 478 6.43 17.64 -55.69
N SER A 479 7.38 18.57 -55.48
CA SER A 479 8.68 18.64 -56.22
C SER A 479 9.45 19.96 -56.05
N THR A 480 10.70 19.81 -55.60
CA THR A 480 11.89 20.65 -55.82
C THR A 480 11.91 21.52 -57.08
N SER A 481 12.20 22.82 -56.95
CA SER A 481 13.46 23.40 -57.49
C SER A 481 13.78 24.78 -56.92
N THR A 482 15.06 25.15 -57.01
CA THR A 482 15.63 26.47 -56.71
C THR A 482 15.26 27.53 -57.76
N ASP A 483 15.17 28.79 -57.36
CA ASP A 483 16.16 29.77 -57.84
C ASP A 483 16.35 30.98 -56.90
N THR A 484 17.45 31.71 -57.08
CA THR A 484 17.91 32.76 -56.15
C THR A 484 17.30 34.15 -56.40
N THR A 485 17.10 34.94 -55.36
CA THR A 485 17.17 36.42 -55.44
C THR A 485 17.85 37.00 -54.21
N SER A 486 18.89 37.81 -54.41
CA SER A 486 19.58 38.56 -53.36
C SER A 486 18.99 39.97 -53.19
N THR A 487 19.10 40.58 -52.00
CA THR A 487 19.67 41.95 -51.78
C THR A 487 19.53 42.39 -50.32
N SER A 488 20.45 43.26 -49.89
CA SER A 488 20.49 44.06 -48.64
C SER A 488 20.91 43.35 -47.35
N THR A 489 22.12 43.70 -46.93
CA THR A 489 22.56 43.71 -45.54
C THR A 489 21.71 44.66 -44.70
N ASP A 490 21.49 44.29 -43.43
CA ASP A 490 21.48 45.23 -42.32
C ASP A 490 22.39 44.65 -41.21
N THR A 491 23.29 45.45 -40.65
CA THR A 491 24.31 45.00 -39.69
C THR A 491 24.06 45.55 -38.30
N THR A 492 23.28 44.82 -37.51
CA THR A 492 23.02 45.13 -36.10
C THR A 492 24.08 44.47 -35.20
N SER A 493 25.08 45.25 -34.79
CA SER A 493 26.17 44.78 -33.92
C SER A 493 25.72 44.66 -32.45
N THR A 494 25.05 43.56 -32.10
CA THR A 494 24.79 43.21 -30.70
C THR A 494 26.08 42.70 -30.04
N SER A 495 26.65 43.50 -29.14
CA SER A 495 27.81 43.11 -28.34
C SER A 495 27.37 42.19 -27.20
N THR A 496 27.42 40.87 -27.40
CA THR A 496 27.21 39.91 -26.31
C THR A 496 28.42 39.92 -25.39
N GLU A 497 28.24 40.37 -24.14
CA GLU A 497 29.28 40.36 -23.12
C GLU A 497 29.54 38.92 -22.66
N THR A 498 30.66 38.33 -23.08
CA THR A 498 31.03 36.96 -22.70
C THR A 498 31.73 36.97 -21.34
N THR A 499 30.99 36.66 -20.28
CA THR A 499 31.59 36.27 -19.00
C THR A 499 32.49 35.02 -19.20
N PRO A 500 33.66 34.97 -18.55
CA PRO A 500 34.59 33.86 -18.72
C PRO A 500 34.07 32.61 -18.00
N VAL A 501 33.36 31.75 -18.73
CA VAL A 501 32.88 30.45 -18.24
C VAL A 501 34.07 29.61 -17.77
N VAL A 502 34.12 29.33 -16.47
CA VAL A 502 35.14 28.45 -15.88
C VAL A 502 34.69 27.00 -16.07
N THR A 503 35.08 26.40 -17.20
CA THR A 503 34.86 24.97 -17.44
C THR A 503 35.76 24.15 -16.51
N THR A 504 35.17 23.44 -15.56
CA THR A 504 35.87 22.41 -14.79
C THR A 504 35.80 21.08 -15.52
N VAL A 505 36.90 20.33 -15.43
CA VAL A 505 37.05 18.99 -16.01
C VAL A 505 37.43 18.06 -14.87
N PHE A 506 36.60 17.05 -14.62
CA PHE A 506 36.86 16.01 -13.64
C PHE A 506 36.54 14.62 -14.21
N THR A 507 36.97 13.58 -13.51
CA THR A 507 36.81 12.19 -13.95
C THR A 507 35.97 11.44 -12.93
N LYS A 508 34.83 10.91 -13.37
CA LYS A 508 34.00 9.97 -12.63
C LYS A 508 34.45 8.55 -12.99
N VAL A 509 34.61 7.69 -11.99
CA VAL A 509 34.97 6.27 -12.19
C VAL A 509 33.95 5.42 -11.44
N TYR A 510 33.30 4.51 -12.15
CA TYR A 510 32.30 3.59 -11.58
C TYR A 510 32.35 2.22 -12.26
N ALA A 511 31.73 1.22 -11.63
CA ALA A 511 31.63 -0.14 -12.13
C ALA A 511 30.17 -0.52 -12.41
N THR A 512 29.97 -1.37 -13.41
CA THR A 512 28.74 -2.13 -13.65
C THR A 512 29.08 -3.61 -13.72
N ALA A 513 28.14 -4.51 -13.41
CA ALA A 513 28.31 -5.95 -13.62
C ALA A 513 26.96 -6.68 -13.72
N ASN A 514 27.00 -7.89 -14.28
CA ASN A 514 25.94 -8.87 -14.06
C ASN A 514 26.18 -9.53 -12.69
N THR A 515 25.15 -9.58 -11.85
CA THR A 515 25.20 -10.18 -10.51
C THR A 515 24.17 -11.28 -10.36
N GLU A 516 24.55 -12.43 -9.80
CA GLU A 516 23.62 -13.49 -9.40
C GLU A 516 23.53 -13.59 -7.87
N ASN A 517 22.38 -14.03 -7.34
CA ASN A 517 22.22 -14.28 -5.90
C ASN A 517 23.00 -15.54 -5.53
N ALA A 518 23.90 -15.45 -4.54
CA ALA A 518 24.68 -16.58 -4.06
C ALA A 518 24.33 -16.95 -2.61
N PHE A 519 24.30 -18.25 -2.33
CA PHE A 519 23.99 -18.82 -1.01
C PHE A 519 25.25 -19.33 -0.32
N TYR A 520 25.31 -19.14 1.01
CA TYR A 520 26.45 -19.51 1.84
C TYR A 520 26.02 -20.02 3.22
N LEU A 521 26.81 -20.94 3.77
CA LEU A 521 26.76 -21.30 5.18
C LEU A 521 27.54 -20.27 6.00
N ASN A 522 27.09 -20.01 7.22
CA ASN A 522 27.74 -19.13 8.19
C ASN A 522 29.13 -19.61 8.67
N THR A 523 29.58 -20.78 8.22
CA THR A 523 30.90 -21.35 8.46
C THR A 523 31.88 -21.19 7.28
N GLU A 524 31.41 -20.72 6.11
CA GLU A 524 32.27 -20.59 4.92
C GLU A 524 33.27 -19.42 5.02
N THR A 525 34.49 -19.66 4.54
CA THR A 525 35.64 -18.76 4.69
C THR A 525 35.92 -17.88 3.48
N GLU A 526 35.17 -18.00 2.40
CA GLU A 526 35.32 -17.18 1.19
C GLU A 526 33.97 -16.98 0.47
N PHE A 527 33.83 -15.85 -0.23
CA PHE A 527 32.72 -15.59 -1.14
C PHE A 527 33.11 -15.98 -2.56
N ASP A 528 32.20 -16.63 -3.28
CA ASP A 528 32.42 -17.14 -4.63
C ASP A 528 32.45 -16.01 -5.66
N LYS A 529 33.46 -15.96 -6.52
CA LYS A 529 33.55 -14.95 -7.58
C LYS A 529 32.58 -15.22 -8.73
N ALA A 530 32.07 -16.44 -8.90
CA ALA A 530 31.16 -16.80 -9.99
C ALA A 530 29.84 -16.00 -9.96
N GLN A 531 29.46 -15.44 -8.81
CA GLN A 531 28.30 -14.54 -8.69
C GLN A 531 28.46 -13.19 -9.42
N LEU A 532 29.66 -12.89 -9.94
CA LEU A 532 29.99 -11.70 -10.73
C LEU A 532 30.44 -12.10 -12.14
N SER A 533 29.84 -11.49 -13.15
CA SER A 533 30.36 -11.56 -14.53
C SER A 533 30.20 -10.22 -15.26
N ASN A 534 31.02 -10.00 -16.29
CA ASN A 534 30.99 -8.78 -17.10
C ASN A 534 31.15 -7.51 -16.24
N VAL A 535 32.14 -7.49 -15.33
CA VAL A 535 32.42 -6.32 -14.50
C VAL A 535 33.16 -5.27 -15.32
N ILE A 536 32.47 -4.23 -15.77
CA ILE A 536 33.03 -3.15 -16.56
C ILE A 536 33.31 -1.94 -15.67
N LEU A 537 34.56 -1.47 -15.66
CA LEU A 537 34.97 -0.21 -15.05
C LEU A 537 34.89 0.90 -16.11
N HIS A 538 33.96 1.83 -15.90
CA HIS A 538 33.75 3.00 -16.73
C HIS A 538 34.56 4.17 -16.18
N THR A 539 35.35 4.81 -17.03
CA THR A 539 36.05 6.07 -16.76
C THR A 539 35.43 7.15 -17.62
N VAL A 540 34.65 8.04 -17.00
CA VAL A 540 33.89 9.10 -17.67
C VAL A 540 34.52 10.46 -17.37
N ARG A 541 34.86 11.19 -18.43
CA ARG A 541 35.23 12.61 -18.35
C ARG A 541 33.95 13.43 -18.24
N ILE A 542 33.87 14.27 -17.23
CA ILE A 542 32.79 15.23 -17.09
C ILE A 542 33.38 16.62 -17.33
N GLU A 543 33.01 17.24 -18.45
CA GLU A 543 33.22 18.66 -18.71
C GLU A 543 31.95 19.42 -18.35
N ALA A 544 32.04 20.44 -17.50
CA ALA A 544 30.92 21.33 -17.21
C ALA A 544 31.41 22.73 -16.84
N ALA A 545 30.59 23.75 -17.10
CA ALA A 545 30.77 25.05 -16.48
C ALA A 545 30.60 24.93 -14.97
N VAL A 546 31.35 25.74 -14.23
CA VAL A 546 31.11 26.01 -12.81
C VAL A 546 30.42 27.36 -12.69
N LYS A 547 29.32 27.39 -11.94
CA LYS A 547 28.57 28.62 -11.65
C LYS A 547 29.34 29.50 -10.67
N GLU A 548 28.91 30.75 -10.51
CA GLU A 548 29.56 31.70 -9.58
C GLU A 548 29.49 31.27 -8.10
N ASP A 549 28.57 30.34 -7.76
CA ASP A 549 28.45 29.68 -6.45
C ASP A 549 29.45 28.52 -6.22
N GLY A 550 30.20 28.10 -7.24
CA GLY A 550 31.15 26.98 -7.19
C GLY A 550 30.55 25.60 -7.50
N THR A 551 29.26 25.49 -7.78
CA THR A 551 28.58 24.25 -8.19
C THR A 551 28.70 24.00 -9.70
N ILE A 552 28.45 22.75 -10.09
CA ILE A 552 28.43 22.32 -11.49
C ILE A 552 27.13 22.80 -12.17
N ASP A 553 27.27 23.32 -13.39
CA ASP A 553 26.14 23.57 -14.28
C ASP A 553 25.82 22.33 -15.12
N GLU A 554 24.92 21.51 -14.58
CA GLU A 554 24.36 20.32 -15.22
C GLU A 554 23.78 20.60 -16.62
N THR A 555 23.39 21.84 -16.97
CA THR A 555 22.89 22.16 -18.33
C THR A 555 24.00 22.23 -19.38
N THR A 556 25.24 22.47 -18.94
CA THR A 556 26.45 22.49 -19.79
C THR A 556 27.22 21.18 -19.77
N LYS A 557 26.83 20.27 -18.87
CA LYS A 557 27.54 19.03 -18.54
C LYS A 557 27.58 18.08 -19.72
N LYS A 558 28.79 17.64 -20.05
CA LYS A 558 29.07 16.62 -21.06
C LYS A 558 29.82 15.50 -20.40
N GLU A 559 29.11 14.41 -20.18
CA GLU A 559 29.72 13.12 -19.85
C GLU A 559 30.26 12.49 -21.15
N THR A 560 31.52 12.10 -21.15
CA THR A 560 32.18 11.42 -22.27
C THR A 560 32.95 10.23 -21.72
N GLU A 561 32.55 9.02 -22.11
CA GLU A 561 33.29 7.81 -21.78
C GLU A 561 34.69 7.87 -22.41
N ILE A 562 35.72 7.83 -21.58
CA ILE A 562 37.13 7.80 -22.00
C ILE A 562 37.55 6.34 -22.26
N GLU A 563 37.15 5.45 -21.35
CA GLU A 563 37.53 4.06 -21.33
C GLU A 563 36.45 3.24 -20.60
N ALA A 564 36.03 2.14 -21.20
CA ALA A 564 35.28 1.06 -20.56
C ALA A 564 36.17 -0.18 -20.54
N LYS A 565 36.59 -0.64 -19.36
CA LYS A 565 37.53 -1.76 -19.20
C LYS A 565 36.87 -2.91 -18.45
N ASP A 566 36.88 -4.11 -19.04
CA ASP A 566 36.57 -5.35 -18.30
C ASP A 566 37.64 -5.58 -17.20
N ILE A 567 37.16 -5.70 -15.96
CA ILE A 567 37.94 -5.99 -14.75
C ILE A 567 37.43 -7.25 -14.02
N THR A 568 36.65 -8.11 -14.68
CA THR A 568 36.04 -9.33 -14.08
C THR A 568 37.08 -10.26 -13.45
N ALA A 569 38.31 -10.31 -13.97
CA ALA A 569 39.40 -11.08 -13.38
C ALA A 569 40.07 -10.40 -12.16
N ASP A 570 40.01 -9.07 -12.08
CA ASP A 570 40.73 -8.23 -11.11
C ASP A 570 39.94 -7.99 -9.80
N VAL A 571 38.65 -8.35 -9.76
CA VAL A 571 37.77 -8.13 -8.58
C VAL A 571 37.90 -9.16 -7.47
N SER A 572 37.49 -8.77 -6.27
CA SER A 572 37.49 -9.54 -5.02
C SER A 572 36.42 -9.02 -4.07
N PHE A 573 36.17 -9.72 -2.95
CA PHE A 573 35.33 -9.23 -1.85
C PHE A 573 36.18 -8.66 -0.68
N GLY A 574 37.41 -8.22 -0.98
CA GLY A 574 38.34 -7.72 0.02
C GLY A 574 38.67 -8.76 1.09
N SER A 575 38.35 -8.43 2.35
CA SER A 575 38.46 -9.34 3.50
C SER A 575 37.11 -9.86 4.00
N ALA A 576 36.02 -9.62 3.27
CA ALA A 576 34.70 -10.12 3.64
C ALA A 576 34.58 -11.62 3.32
N THR A 577 33.99 -12.38 4.24
CA THR A 577 33.72 -13.81 4.14
C THR A 577 32.34 -14.12 4.72
N PRO A 578 31.69 -15.23 4.34
CA PRO A 578 30.40 -15.61 4.95
C PRO A 578 30.46 -15.65 6.48
N ALA A 579 31.50 -16.26 7.04
CA ALA A 579 31.69 -16.38 8.49
C ALA A 579 31.98 -15.06 9.24
N ASN A 580 32.48 -14.01 8.57
CA ASN A 580 32.67 -12.68 9.20
C ASN A 580 31.62 -11.63 8.81
N THR A 581 30.76 -11.96 7.84
CA THR A 581 29.62 -11.13 7.41
C THR A 581 28.32 -11.59 8.07
N TYR A 582 28.20 -12.86 8.46
CA TYR A 582 27.03 -13.41 9.13
C TYR A 582 26.82 -12.81 10.53
N GLU A 583 25.63 -12.23 10.73
CA GLU A 583 25.14 -11.79 12.04
C GLU A 583 23.93 -12.62 12.44
N LYS A 584 23.99 -13.34 13.57
CA LYS A 584 22.86 -14.12 14.09
C LYS A 584 21.63 -13.25 14.46
N THR A 585 21.80 -11.94 14.56
CA THR A 585 20.72 -10.95 14.74
C THR A 585 20.05 -10.52 13.44
N ASN A 586 20.61 -10.82 12.26
CA ASN A 586 20.01 -10.52 10.97
C ASN A 586 18.93 -11.56 10.63
N THR A 587 17.67 -11.22 10.94
CA THR A 587 16.49 -12.05 10.62
C THR A 587 16.07 -12.03 9.15
N SER A 588 16.77 -11.28 8.28
CA SER A 588 16.54 -11.29 6.83
C SER A 588 17.45 -12.27 6.08
N PHE A 589 18.51 -12.77 6.71
CA PHE A 589 19.56 -13.63 6.10
C PHE A 589 20.28 -13.03 4.87
N LYS A 590 19.88 -11.85 4.40
CA LYS A 590 20.40 -11.16 3.22
C LYS A 590 21.45 -10.13 3.63
N TYR A 591 22.53 -10.06 2.86
CA TYR A 591 23.66 -9.16 3.09
C TYR A 591 24.09 -8.50 1.78
N LYS A 592 24.65 -7.28 1.87
CA LYS A 592 25.31 -6.57 0.77
C LYS A 592 26.83 -6.65 0.97
N VAL A 593 27.55 -7.30 0.06
CA VAL A 593 29.01 -7.47 0.17
C VAL A 593 29.72 -6.54 -0.82
N PRO A 594 30.64 -5.67 -0.37
CA PRO A 594 31.33 -4.72 -1.26
C PRO A 594 32.33 -5.41 -2.18
N VAL A 595 32.29 -5.06 -3.46
CA VAL A 595 33.23 -5.54 -4.48
C VAL A 595 34.43 -4.61 -4.53
N SER A 596 35.64 -5.17 -4.49
CA SER A 596 36.90 -4.43 -4.48
C SER A 596 37.84 -4.87 -5.60
N ALA A 597 38.46 -3.90 -6.29
CA ALA A 597 39.54 -4.13 -7.24
C ALA A 597 40.80 -3.38 -6.79
N ASN A 598 41.98 -3.98 -6.97
CA ASN A 598 43.27 -3.42 -6.55
C ASN A 598 43.35 -2.97 -5.07
N GLY A 599 42.53 -3.55 -4.19
CA GLY A 599 42.46 -3.22 -2.76
C GLY A 599 41.51 -2.08 -2.37
N SER A 600 40.81 -1.47 -3.33
CA SER A 600 39.80 -0.42 -3.09
C SER A 600 38.41 -0.91 -3.45
N VAL A 601 37.40 -0.53 -2.66
CA VAL A 601 35.98 -0.76 -2.97
C VAL A 601 35.61 0.01 -4.23
N LEU A 602 34.92 -0.67 -5.16
CA LEU A 602 34.40 -0.09 -6.39
C LEU A 602 33.18 0.79 -6.10
N LYS A 603 32.94 1.79 -6.95
CA LYS A 603 31.76 2.64 -6.89
C LYS A 603 30.74 2.27 -7.95
N ASP A 604 29.46 2.36 -7.63
CA ASP A 604 28.39 2.28 -8.64
C ASP A 604 28.21 3.62 -9.38
N VAL A 605 27.28 3.65 -10.34
CA VAL A 605 27.03 4.84 -11.18
C VAL A 605 26.56 6.07 -10.38
N ASP A 606 26.03 5.86 -9.17
CA ASP A 606 25.55 6.91 -8.27
C ASP A 606 26.61 7.34 -7.23
N GLY A 607 27.72 6.62 -7.15
CA GLY A 607 28.85 6.90 -6.24
C GLY A 607 28.80 6.15 -4.89
N ASN A 608 27.84 5.25 -4.71
CA ASN A 608 27.77 4.36 -3.55
C ASN A 608 28.74 3.18 -3.72
N ASP A 609 28.96 2.41 -2.65
CA ASP A 609 29.80 1.21 -2.72
C ASP A 609 29.11 0.12 -3.55
N PHE A 610 29.77 -0.31 -4.63
CA PHE A 610 29.26 -1.36 -5.51
C PHE A 610 29.23 -2.69 -4.76
N THR A 611 28.03 -3.27 -4.61
CA THR A 611 27.75 -4.39 -3.72
C THR A 611 26.97 -5.51 -4.40
N VAL A 612 27.29 -6.77 -4.07
CA VAL A 612 26.51 -7.96 -4.46
C VAL A 612 25.53 -8.37 -3.36
N THR A 613 24.43 -9.04 -3.73
CA THR A 613 23.50 -9.66 -2.79
C THR A 613 23.90 -11.12 -2.52
N VAL A 614 24.12 -11.45 -1.24
CA VAL A 614 24.32 -12.83 -0.78
C VAL A 614 23.30 -13.17 0.32
N PHE A 615 23.06 -14.47 0.50
CA PHE A 615 22.30 -15.00 1.64
C PHE A 615 23.20 -15.92 2.48
N ILE A 616 23.21 -15.73 3.79
CA ILE A 616 24.11 -16.46 4.72
C ILE A 616 23.32 -16.96 5.93
N GLY A 617 23.39 -18.26 6.23
CA GLY A 617 22.57 -18.90 7.27
C GLY A 617 23.19 -20.17 7.85
N VAL A 618 22.48 -20.82 8.76
CA VAL A 618 22.96 -21.98 9.52
C VAL A 618 22.64 -23.29 8.78
N LYS A 619 23.60 -24.22 8.66
CA LYS A 619 23.32 -25.53 8.06
C LYS A 619 22.23 -26.28 8.84
N GLY A 620 21.15 -26.68 8.15
CA GLY A 620 19.97 -27.33 8.71
C GLY A 620 18.86 -26.38 9.21
N ASP A 621 19.01 -25.06 9.07
CA ASP A 621 17.98 -24.05 9.38
C ASP A 621 17.07 -23.88 8.15
N ILE A 622 15.90 -24.54 8.18
CA ILE A 622 14.92 -24.56 7.10
C ILE A 622 13.80 -23.55 7.38
N ASN A 623 13.41 -23.36 8.64
CA ASN A 623 12.39 -22.41 9.04
C ASN A 623 12.89 -20.94 9.04
N LEU A 624 14.19 -20.73 8.82
CA LEU A 624 14.88 -19.45 8.79
C LEU A 624 14.71 -18.68 10.11
N ASP A 625 15.04 -19.33 11.24
CA ASP A 625 15.03 -18.73 12.59
C ASP A 625 16.44 -18.54 13.22
N ASN A 626 17.51 -18.86 12.47
CA ASN A 626 18.91 -18.89 12.89
C ASN A 626 19.28 -20.06 13.84
N MET A 627 18.50 -21.14 13.89
CA MET A 627 18.77 -22.31 14.74
C MET A 627 18.21 -23.62 14.15
N ALA A 628 19.05 -24.40 13.46
CA ALA A 628 18.73 -25.76 13.03
C ALA A 628 18.25 -26.65 14.20
N ASN A 629 16.97 -27.05 14.18
CA ASN A 629 16.31 -27.73 15.29
C ASN A 629 15.24 -28.76 14.84
N SER A 630 14.46 -29.28 15.78
CA SER A 630 13.39 -30.27 15.51
C SER A 630 12.25 -29.77 14.59
N VAL A 631 12.04 -28.46 14.47
CA VAL A 631 11.06 -27.87 13.54
C VAL A 631 11.51 -28.07 12.09
N ASP A 632 12.79 -27.81 11.81
CA ASP A 632 13.40 -27.93 10.48
C ASP A 632 13.38 -29.38 9.98
N ALA A 633 13.77 -30.31 10.85
CA ALA A 633 13.64 -31.74 10.60
C ALA A 633 12.18 -32.15 10.26
N SER A 634 11.20 -31.52 10.92
CA SER A 634 9.79 -31.75 10.65
C SER A 634 9.33 -31.15 9.32
N GLN A 635 9.87 -29.99 8.92
CA GLN A 635 9.59 -29.34 7.64
C GLN A 635 10.21 -30.10 6.46
N ALA A 636 11.47 -30.55 6.56
CA ALA A 636 12.11 -31.45 5.60
C ALA A 636 11.28 -32.74 5.39
N LEU A 637 10.90 -33.41 6.48
CA LEU A 637 10.09 -34.64 6.42
C LEU A 637 8.70 -34.38 5.80
N ALA A 638 8.07 -33.25 6.14
CA ALA A 638 6.78 -32.88 5.58
C ALA A 638 6.86 -32.51 4.09
N PHE A 639 7.95 -31.87 3.65
CA PHE A 639 8.22 -31.60 2.23
C PHE A 639 8.41 -32.91 1.46
N TYR A 640 9.34 -33.76 1.91
CA TYR A 640 9.61 -35.09 1.33
C TYR A 640 8.34 -35.94 1.20
N ALA A 641 7.50 -35.96 2.23
CA ALA A 641 6.24 -36.71 2.20
C ALA A 641 5.22 -36.14 1.19
N LYS A 642 5.14 -34.81 1.04
CA LYS A 642 4.23 -34.14 0.08
C LYS A 642 4.67 -34.36 -1.37
N THR A 643 5.97 -34.24 -1.67
CA THR A 643 6.52 -34.45 -3.02
C THR A 643 6.44 -35.92 -3.44
N SER A 644 6.84 -36.84 -2.56
CA SER A 644 6.89 -38.28 -2.85
C SER A 644 5.53 -38.95 -3.08
N THR A 645 4.42 -38.38 -2.59
CA THR A 645 3.11 -39.08 -2.54
C THR A 645 2.02 -38.49 -3.44
N GLN A 646 2.18 -37.27 -3.98
CA GLN A 646 1.08 -36.55 -4.62
C GLN A 646 1.28 -36.19 -6.10
N GLY A 647 2.39 -36.63 -6.72
CA GLY A 647 2.72 -36.27 -8.11
C GLY A 647 3.01 -34.77 -8.31
N ARG A 648 3.30 -34.06 -7.22
CA ARG A 648 3.64 -32.64 -7.16
C ARG A 648 5.11 -32.42 -7.48
N GLY A 649 5.41 -31.39 -8.26
CA GLY A 649 6.78 -30.87 -8.36
C GLY A 649 7.22 -30.16 -7.08
N VAL A 650 8.53 -29.96 -6.91
CA VAL A 650 9.08 -29.22 -5.76
C VAL A 650 8.61 -27.76 -5.68
N TYR A 651 8.07 -27.22 -6.76
CA TYR A 651 7.50 -25.87 -6.84
C TYR A 651 5.97 -25.83 -6.63
N ASP A 652 5.33 -26.99 -6.39
CA ASP A 652 3.93 -27.10 -5.93
C ASP A 652 3.85 -27.36 -4.41
N VAL A 653 5.01 -27.36 -3.73
CA VAL A 653 5.19 -27.65 -2.32
C VAL A 653 6.18 -26.65 -1.73
N GLN A 654 5.74 -25.87 -0.75
CA GLN A 654 6.63 -25.01 0.03
C GLN A 654 7.43 -25.88 1.01
N LEU A 655 8.74 -25.64 1.11
CA LEU A 655 9.63 -26.35 2.04
C LEU A 655 9.60 -25.66 3.42
N SER A 656 9.91 -24.37 3.45
CA SER A 656 10.01 -23.57 4.67
C SER A 656 8.68 -22.96 5.09
N GLU A 657 8.36 -23.04 6.39
CA GLU A 657 7.23 -22.28 6.96
C GLU A 657 7.64 -20.88 7.45
N SER A 658 8.82 -20.38 7.04
CA SER A 658 9.27 -19.02 7.33
C SER A 658 8.33 -17.95 6.75
N ASN A 659 8.15 -16.85 7.49
CA ASN A 659 7.46 -15.66 6.96
C ASN A 659 8.21 -15.00 5.77
N LEU A 660 9.48 -15.32 5.56
CA LEU A 660 10.26 -14.90 4.39
C LEU A 660 9.84 -15.66 3.11
N VAL A 661 9.20 -16.83 3.25
CA VAL A 661 8.78 -17.66 2.13
C VAL A 661 7.30 -17.42 1.80
N LEU A 662 7.09 -16.46 0.89
CA LEU A 662 5.76 -16.09 0.39
C LEU A 662 5.17 -17.11 -0.60
N THR A 663 6.01 -17.88 -1.30
CA THR A 663 5.59 -18.93 -2.24
C THR A 663 6.66 -20.03 -2.32
N PRO A 664 6.32 -21.24 -2.85
CA PRO A 664 7.28 -22.29 -3.17
C PRO A 664 8.39 -21.93 -4.18
N LYS A 665 8.38 -20.73 -4.77
CA LYS A 665 9.38 -20.21 -5.73
C LYS A 665 10.08 -18.95 -5.20
N SER A 666 9.96 -18.66 -3.91
CA SER A 666 10.70 -17.57 -3.27
C SER A 666 12.18 -17.91 -3.23
N VAL A 667 13.06 -16.93 -3.45
CA VAL A 667 14.52 -17.07 -3.21
C VAL A 667 14.83 -17.57 -1.80
N TYR A 668 13.95 -17.32 -0.83
CA TYR A 668 14.06 -17.86 0.52
C TYR A 668 13.67 -19.34 0.65
N ASP A 669 12.85 -19.92 -0.24
CA ASP A 669 12.59 -21.37 -0.28
C ASP A 669 13.70 -22.11 -1.05
N GLU A 670 14.33 -21.44 -2.04
CA GLU A 670 15.59 -21.90 -2.65
C GLU A 670 16.73 -21.93 -1.61
N PHE A 671 16.83 -20.87 -0.80
CA PHE A 671 17.84 -20.74 0.25
C PHE A 671 17.58 -21.72 1.42
N ALA A 672 16.34 -21.87 1.88
CA ALA A 672 15.98 -22.90 2.86
C ALA A 672 16.24 -24.32 2.33
N ALA A 673 16.10 -24.55 1.02
CA ALA A 673 16.53 -25.80 0.41
C ALA A 673 18.06 -25.95 0.43
N PHE A 674 18.83 -24.91 0.12
CA PHE A 674 20.30 -24.94 0.26
C PHE A 674 20.76 -25.21 1.70
N LEU A 675 20.11 -24.63 2.71
CA LEU A 675 20.43 -24.90 4.12
C LEU A 675 19.97 -26.30 4.57
N GLY A 676 18.85 -26.79 4.04
CA GLY A 676 18.25 -28.08 4.38
C GLY A 676 18.83 -29.31 3.66
N ASP A 677 19.57 -29.11 2.56
CA ASP A 677 20.27 -30.13 1.76
C ASP A 677 21.55 -30.60 2.50
N VAL A 678 21.35 -31.22 3.67
CA VAL A 678 22.44 -31.52 4.60
C VAL A 678 23.18 -32.81 4.25
N HIS A 679 22.52 -33.74 3.55
CA HIS A 679 23.00 -35.07 3.18
C HIS A 679 23.05 -35.26 1.65
N HIS A 680 24.26 -35.35 1.10
CA HIS A 680 24.45 -35.60 -0.33
C HIS A 680 24.79 -37.08 -0.60
N VAL A 681 24.14 -37.66 -1.62
CA VAL A 681 24.53 -39.00 -2.11
C VAL A 681 25.93 -38.97 -2.73
N SER A 682 26.76 -39.98 -2.44
CA SER A 682 28.18 -40.03 -2.82
C SER A 682 28.41 -39.76 -4.31
N GLY A 683 29.00 -38.61 -4.63
CA GLY A 683 29.32 -38.17 -6.00
C GLY A 683 28.39 -37.09 -6.56
N ALA A 684 27.28 -36.75 -5.88
CA ALA A 684 26.50 -35.56 -6.20
C ALA A 684 27.16 -34.32 -5.59
N VAL A 685 27.71 -33.46 -6.44
CA VAL A 685 28.07 -32.08 -6.06
C VAL A 685 26.91 -31.19 -6.48
N VAL A 686 26.19 -30.64 -5.51
CA VAL A 686 25.10 -29.69 -5.75
C VAL A 686 25.64 -28.29 -5.48
N ASP A 687 25.73 -27.50 -6.54
CA ASP A 687 26.31 -26.14 -6.53
C ASP A 687 25.52 -25.19 -5.59
N ARG A 688 26.17 -24.12 -5.08
CA ARG A 688 25.51 -23.08 -4.27
C ARG A 688 24.45 -22.34 -5.07
N PHE A 689 24.64 -22.19 -6.38
CA PHE A 689 23.70 -21.59 -7.31
C PHE A 689 22.57 -22.55 -7.75
N ALA A 690 22.60 -23.82 -7.31
CA ALA A 690 21.59 -24.80 -7.69
C ALA A 690 20.26 -24.56 -6.96
N THR A 691 19.19 -24.46 -7.76
CA THR A 691 17.79 -24.32 -7.34
C THR A 691 17.25 -25.57 -6.64
N LYS A 692 16.15 -25.44 -5.90
CA LYS A 692 15.49 -26.49 -5.12
C LYS A 692 15.12 -27.72 -5.95
N ASP A 693 14.83 -27.60 -7.25
CA ASP A 693 14.59 -28.74 -8.15
C ASP A 693 15.86 -29.49 -8.61
N LYS A 694 17.02 -29.09 -8.10
CA LYS A 694 18.31 -29.78 -8.24
C LYS A 694 18.79 -30.38 -6.91
N ARG A 695 18.08 -30.13 -5.81
CA ARG A 695 18.37 -30.65 -4.45
C ARG A 695 17.51 -31.87 -4.15
N LEU A 696 18.02 -32.80 -3.35
CA LEU A 696 17.31 -34.02 -2.96
C LEU A 696 16.97 -33.97 -1.46
N ILE A 697 16.07 -33.05 -1.07
CA ILE A 697 15.60 -32.96 0.32
C ILE A 697 14.74 -34.19 0.65
N ASP A 698 15.26 -35.12 1.43
CA ASP A 698 14.60 -36.39 1.73
C ASP A 698 14.57 -36.76 3.23
N ALA A 699 14.21 -38.02 3.54
CA ALA A 699 14.12 -38.50 4.91
C ALA A 699 15.48 -38.57 5.64
N ASN A 700 16.60 -38.62 4.92
CA ASN A 700 17.94 -38.59 5.48
C ASN A 700 18.27 -37.19 6.00
N ASP A 701 17.94 -36.12 5.26
CA ASP A 701 18.12 -34.74 5.73
C ASP A 701 17.33 -34.48 7.00
N ALA A 702 16.03 -34.83 6.98
CA ALA A 702 15.17 -34.74 8.15
C ALA A 702 15.74 -35.50 9.37
N SER A 703 16.28 -36.70 9.15
CA SER A 703 16.88 -37.51 10.21
C SER A 703 18.20 -36.91 10.73
N ASN A 704 19.02 -36.34 9.85
CA ASN A 704 20.32 -35.76 10.19
C ASN A 704 20.18 -34.40 10.88
N ILE A 705 19.21 -33.57 10.49
CA ILE A 705 18.84 -32.34 11.22
C ILE A 705 18.31 -32.69 12.62
N LEU A 706 17.48 -33.73 12.75
CA LEU A 706 17.02 -34.20 14.06
C LEU A 706 18.16 -34.77 14.91
N ALA A 707 19.12 -35.47 14.30
CA ALA A 707 20.33 -35.95 14.96
C ALA A 707 21.23 -34.79 15.42
N PHE A 708 21.37 -33.73 14.61
CA PHE A 708 22.13 -32.52 14.94
C PHE A 708 21.54 -31.83 16.17
N TYR A 709 20.23 -31.60 16.15
CA TYR A 709 19.50 -31.07 17.30
C TYR A 709 19.67 -31.95 18.54
N ALA A 710 19.52 -33.28 18.42
CA ALA A 710 19.68 -34.21 19.54
C ALA A 710 21.11 -34.26 20.10
N LYS A 711 22.15 -34.15 19.25
CA LYS A 711 23.55 -34.05 19.69
C LYS A 711 23.84 -32.70 20.34
N ARG A 712 23.39 -31.57 19.77
CA ARG A 712 23.62 -30.24 20.33
C ARG A 712 22.84 -29.99 21.65
N MET A 713 21.72 -30.66 21.87
CA MET A 713 20.99 -30.62 23.15
C MET A 713 21.60 -31.53 24.25
N ASN A 714 22.68 -32.26 23.98
CA ASN A 714 23.38 -33.09 24.96
C ASN A 714 24.65 -32.36 25.45
N SER A 715 24.71 -32.07 26.75
CA SER A 715 25.82 -31.32 27.37
C SER A 715 27.19 -32.00 27.32
N ALA A 716 27.25 -33.29 26.95
CA ALA A 716 28.51 -33.92 26.57
C ALA A 716 29.20 -33.24 25.36
N ASN A 717 28.41 -32.55 24.52
CA ASN A 717 28.84 -31.93 23.28
C ASN A 717 28.91 -30.39 23.37
N ASP A 718 28.79 -29.80 24.57
CA ASP A 718 28.87 -28.33 24.81
C ASP A 718 30.21 -27.71 24.37
N GLN A 719 31.21 -28.52 24.05
CA GLN A 719 32.54 -28.09 23.57
C GLN A 719 32.73 -28.31 22.06
N MET A 720 31.76 -28.91 21.36
CA MET A 720 31.82 -29.17 19.92
C MET A 720 31.14 -28.04 19.13
N THR A 721 31.85 -27.51 18.14
CA THR A 721 31.31 -26.59 17.15
C THR A 721 30.24 -27.25 16.28
N ASP A 722 29.43 -26.43 15.62
CA ASP A 722 28.36 -26.88 14.74
C ASP A 722 28.92 -27.72 13.58
N ALA A 723 30.11 -27.37 13.08
CA ALA A 723 30.84 -28.14 12.07
C ALA A 723 31.22 -29.54 12.59
N GLU A 724 31.85 -29.65 13.77
CA GLU A 724 32.25 -30.94 14.36
C GLU A 724 31.05 -31.86 14.63
N ILE A 725 29.89 -31.31 15.05
CA ILE A 725 28.67 -32.10 15.22
C ILE A 725 28.09 -32.54 13.87
N TRP A 726 28.14 -31.70 12.84
CA TRP A 726 27.72 -32.09 11.48
C TRP A 726 28.63 -33.16 10.86
N GLU A 727 29.96 -33.07 11.06
CA GLU A 727 30.91 -34.10 10.61
C GLU A 727 30.64 -35.45 11.30
N ASP A 728 30.42 -35.46 12.62
CA ASP A 728 30.06 -36.65 13.44
C ASP A 728 28.63 -37.19 13.18
N ILE A 729 27.88 -36.61 12.24
CA ILE A 729 26.56 -37.09 11.77
C ILE A 729 26.60 -37.57 10.33
N LEU A 730 27.48 -36.99 9.50
CA LEU A 730 27.52 -37.21 8.06
C LEU A 730 28.65 -38.17 7.61
N ALA A 731 29.40 -38.74 8.56
CA ALA A 731 30.45 -39.74 8.37
C ALA A 731 29.97 -41.20 8.46
#